data_AF-A0A9D1I637-F1
#
_entry.id   AF-A0A9D1I637-F1
#
_cell.length_a   1.000
_cell.length_b   1.000
_cell.length_c   1.000
_cell.angle_alpha   90.00
_cell.angle_beta   90.00
_cell.angle_gamma   90.00
#
_symmetry.space_group_name_H-M   'P 1'
#
loop_
_entity.id
_entity.type
_entity.pdbx_description
1 polymer ?
#
loop_
_entity_poly.entity_id
_entity_poly.type
_entity_poly.pdbx_seq_one_letter_code
_entity_poly.pdbx_strand_id
1 'polypeptide(L)'
;MLQIQHICKEYKTGELVQKALDDVSLNLRDNEFVAILGPSGSGKTTLLNIIGGLDRYDSGNLIINGISTKKYKDRDWDSYRNHTIGFVFQSYNLIPHQSVLSNVELALTISGIDKEERRARAVRALEEVGLGDQLHKKPNQMSGGQMQRVAIARALVNDPDILLADEPTGALDSETSVQVMDLLKEVAKDRLVVMVTHNPELAQKYATRIVNLRDGRILSDSDPFEPDAGSLGEPEHRNMGRSSMSFLTALALSFNNLRTKKARTILTSFAGSIGIIGIALILSLSTGVNNYIETVERETLSQYPLQIMSTGFDFSSMLTEMPGASGSSGDSSADSAGNGEKGEIDVIDMVSGMFSTMDSNDLKSLKAYLESGDSGIEGYINAIEYSYGISPQIYRVDGDSYRQVNPDRSFEALGFGSSSGQNSMMSAMMSTDVFYQMPQNKSLYESQYDVKAGRWPEKYNECVVVLTSNGNISDFMLYTLGLRDYAELDAMIQQFINEENVETTFRGGSYSYEDLLGITFKIVNASDRYQYDSQYSVWRDKSDDDAYMLDLVRGGEDLTVVGVVQASEDANGLLLTSGIGYTAELTQHVAQQAAESPIVKQQLADRSVNVLTGEPFGQQESGGFDMGSMFSVDSEKLQNAFRFEPDMSGLMNSLGLNISSEDMGQIMSALLTGYQQYAASHPEADYSALGQAVIGYLQTDEARSVITRNIMEIIEANGGLTVSQDQLRQLITDIMTGYQQYAAENGYTDPDRFNEYLAEYLQTPQAQAIIGAWAQEALGDLSEITVTDEQMNKLVSDIISGYSAYASANGMPDPTKIGEHFSAYLETAQAQAILASGLTGMVDMSGMEEQFARAVEEGFSIDSQALSQAFTMNMTSQEFTELMMSMNSSEAATYEGNLTNLGYVDFDTPTLINIYPIDFESKEHVVNILDAYNSRMEAEGKDEQVITYTDMVGALMSSVTDIIDIISYVLIAFVSISLVVSSIMIGVITYISVLERQKEIGILRAIGASKGNISQVFNAETFIIGLCAGLMGIGVSLLILIPGNALIHHLAGTNDISAVLPALPAVILVALSVVLTLIGGIIPSRKAAKSDPVAALRSE
;
A
#
# COMPACT_ATOMS: atom_id res chain seq x y z
N MET A 1 41.62 6.01 69.51
CA MET A 1 43.01 6.51 69.29
C MET A 1 43.26 6.95 67.85
N LEU A 2 43.61 8.22 67.66
CA LEU A 2 43.98 8.84 66.38
C LEU A 2 45.51 9.00 66.28
N GLN A 3 46.13 8.41 65.25
CA GLN A 3 47.58 8.53 64.99
C GLN A 3 47.84 9.02 63.57
N ILE A 4 48.61 10.09 63.45
CA ILE A 4 49.06 10.68 62.20
C ILE A 4 50.54 10.34 62.06
N GLN A 5 50.92 9.62 61.00
CA GLN A 5 52.28 9.15 60.76
C GLN A 5 52.78 9.63 59.41
N HIS A 6 53.79 10.51 59.41
CA HIS A 6 54.51 10.96 58.22
C HIS A 6 53.61 11.46 57.08
N ILE A 7 52.54 12.19 57.41
CA ILE A 7 51.56 12.65 56.42
C ILE A 7 52.13 13.81 55.61
N CYS A 8 52.12 13.66 54.28
CA CYS A 8 52.38 14.74 53.33
C CYS A 8 51.15 15.01 52.46
N LYS A 9 50.95 16.29 52.11
CA LYS A 9 49.88 16.74 51.21
C LYS A 9 50.37 17.87 50.32
N GLU A 10 50.14 17.72 49.02
CA GLU A 10 50.43 18.69 47.98
C GLU A 10 49.15 19.04 47.22
N TYR A 11 48.93 20.32 46.94
CA TYR A 11 47.88 20.78 46.03
C TYR A 11 48.50 21.20 44.71
N LYS A 12 47.95 20.68 43.60
CA LYS A 12 48.39 21.01 42.23
C LYS A 12 47.38 21.95 41.59
N THR A 13 47.83 23.14 41.21
CA THR A 13 47.01 24.14 40.50
C THR A 13 47.73 24.52 39.21
N GLY A 14 47.32 23.94 38.08
CA GLY A 14 48.06 24.04 36.83
C GLY A 14 49.45 23.42 36.97
N GLU A 15 50.51 24.19 36.72
CA GLU A 15 51.91 23.77 36.92
C GLU A 15 52.42 24.01 38.35
N LEU A 16 51.70 24.75 39.19
CA LEU A 16 52.13 25.09 40.55
C LEU A 16 51.83 23.93 41.51
N VAL A 17 52.87 23.40 42.17
CA VAL A 17 52.75 22.42 43.26
C VAL A 17 53.01 23.12 44.60
N GLN A 18 51.97 23.21 45.44
CA GLN A 18 52.09 23.78 46.78
C GLN A 18 52.05 22.68 47.84
N LYS A 19 53.15 22.53 48.58
CA LYS A 19 53.23 21.62 49.74
C LYS A 19 52.47 22.23 50.92
N ALA A 20 51.35 21.60 51.28
CA ALA A 20 50.51 22.04 52.40
C ALA A 20 50.86 21.33 53.71
N LEU A 21 51.28 20.07 53.65
CA LEU A 21 51.82 19.31 54.79
C LEU A 21 53.07 18.56 54.33
N ASP A 22 54.11 18.57 55.15
CA ASP A 22 55.42 18.01 54.85
C ASP A 22 55.91 17.18 56.05
N ASP A 23 55.70 15.87 55.99
CA ASP A 23 56.14 14.89 56.99
C ASP A 23 55.58 15.14 58.41
N VAL A 24 54.26 15.33 58.51
CA VAL A 24 53.60 15.61 59.79
C VAL A 24 53.30 14.31 60.54
N SER A 25 53.75 14.23 61.80
CA SER A 25 53.43 13.13 62.73
C SER A 25 52.86 13.66 64.05
N LEU A 26 51.70 13.16 64.47
CA LEU A 26 50.99 13.62 65.67
C LEU A 26 50.05 12.52 66.20
N ASN A 27 50.08 12.25 67.50
CA ASN A 27 49.14 11.33 68.15
C ASN A 27 48.26 12.07 69.14
N LEU A 28 46.96 11.77 69.12
CA LEU A 28 45.95 12.41 69.98
C LEU A 28 45.29 11.40 70.93
N ARG A 29 44.98 11.87 72.14
CA ARG A 29 44.26 11.09 73.18
C ARG A 29 42.75 11.12 72.91
N ASP A 30 42.00 10.21 73.51
CA ASP A 30 40.55 10.11 73.26
C ASP A 30 39.75 11.25 73.95
N ASN A 31 40.24 11.82 75.06
CA ASN A 31 39.60 12.92 75.80
C ASN A 31 40.61 14.04 76.10
N GLU A 32 40.81 14.96 75.16
CA GLU A 32 41.67 16.15 75.35
C GLU A 32 41.20 17.33 74.50
N PHE A 33 41.56 18.56 74.92
CA PHE A 33 41.34 19.77 74.13
C PHE A 33 42.66 20.23 73.50
N VAL A 34 42.85 19.92 72.21
CA VAL A 34 44.05 20.27 71.45
C VAL A 34 43.83 21.53 70.62
N ALA A 35 44.72 22.51 70.76
CA ALA A 35 44.76 23.69 69.90
C ALA A 35 45.97 23.62 68.94
N ILE A 36 45.70 23.66 67.63
CA ILE A 36 46.71 23.76 66.59
C ILE A 36 46.88 25.23 66.20
N LEU A 37 48.02 25.81 66.58
CA LEU A 37 48.38 27.21 66.36
C LEU A 37 49.33 27.37 65.17
N GLY A 38 49.23 28.49 64.46
CA GLY A 38 50.16 28.82 63.38
C GLY A 38 49.68 29.94 62.46
N PRO A 39 50.57 30.57 61.68
CA PRO A 39 50.20 31.66 60.76
C PRO A 39 49.26 31.18 59.65
N SER A 40 48.56 32.10 58.98
CA SER A 40 47.72 31.75 57.83
C SER A 40 48.55 31.07 56.74
N GLY A 41 47.99 30.05 56.09
CA GLY A 41 48.69 29.26 55.08
C GLY A 41 49.66 28.19 55.61
N SER A 42 49.82 28.01 56.93
CA SER A 42 50.76 27.02 57.48
C SER A 42 50.36 25.55 57.37
N GLY A 43 49.19 25.25 56.80
CA GLY A 43 48.68 23.88 56.63
C GLY A 43 47.65 23.41 57.67
N LYS A 44 47.25 24.27 58.63
CA LYS A 44 46.38 23.87 59.77
C LYS A 44 45.03 23.29 59.33
N THR A 45 44.29 24.03 58.49
CA THR A 45 43.00 23.59 57.95
C THR A 45 43.17 22.34 57.08
N THR A 46 44.28 22.21 56.35
CA THR A 46 44.58 20.99 55.58
C THR A 46 44.75 19.77 56.51
N LEU A 47 45.50 19.93 57.60
CA LEU A 47 45.65 18.88 58.62
C LEU A 47 44.30 18.52 59.25
N LEU A 48 43.49 19.52 59.62
CA LEU A 48 42.16 19.31 60.19
C LEU A 48 41.22 18.58 59.21
N ASN A 49 41.24 18.94 57.93
CA ASN A 49 40.45 18.30 56.88
C ASN A 49 40.86 16.84 56.65
N ILE A 50 42.15 16.52 56.75
CA ILE A 50 42.63 15.13 56.64
C ILE A 50 42.20 14.32 57.86
N ILE A 51 42.33 14.86 59.07
CA ILE A 51 41.86 14.21 60.31
C ILE A 51 40.35 13.95 60.25
N GLY A 52 39.57 14.91 59.74
CA GLY A 52 38.13 14.80 59.56
C GLY A 52 37.69 13.95 58.38
N GLY A 53 38.61 13.41 57.57
CA GLY A 53 38.28 12.62 56.38
C GLY A 53 37.55 13.41 55.29
N LEU A 54 37.73 14.73 55.26
CA LEU A 54 37.24 15.63 54.21
C LEU A 54 38.21 15.71 53.03
N ASP A 55 39.52 15.60 53.29
CA ASP A 55 40.57 15.52 52.28
C ASP A 55 41.40 14.23 52.45
N ARG A 56 42.10 13.82 51.39
CA ARG A 56 43.01 12.68 51.38
C ARG A 56 44.46 13.16 51.41
N TYR A 57 45.34 12.45 52.11
CA TYR A 57 46.79 12.68 52.06
C TYR A 57 47.44 11.96 50.87
N ASP A 58 48.60 12.42 50.43
CA ASP A 58 49.32 11.85 49.27
C ASP A 58 50.31 10.74 49.70
N SER A 59 50.97 10.91 50.85
CA SER A 59 51.86 9.92 51.46
C SER A 59 51.74 9.93 52.99
N GLY A 60 52.29 8.91 53.66
CA GLY A 60 52.13 8.68 55.10
C GLY A 60 51.02 7.70 55.44
N ASN A 61 50.51 7.76 56.67
CA ASN A 61 49.43 6.93 57.16
C ASN A 61 48.62 7.64 58.26
N LEU A 62 47.28 7.61 58.14
CA LEU A 62 46.37 7.98 59.22
C LEU A 62 45.76 6.70 59.80
N ILE A 63 45.87 6.51 61.11
CA ILE A 63 45.33 5.36 61.83
C ILE A 63 44.22 5.86 62.75
N ILE A 64 43.02 5.30 62.60
CA ILE A 64 41.84 5.62 63.39
C ILE A 64 41.43 4.35 64.12
N ASN A 65 41.39 4.40 65.46
CA ASN A 65 41.02 3.27 66.31
C ASN A 65 41.82 1.99 66.00
N GLY A 66 43.13 2.15 65.78
CA GLY A 66 44.04 1.04 65.47
C GLY A 66 44.00 0.54 64.01
N ILE A 67 43.13 1.10 63.15
CA ILE A 67 42.99 0.68 61.75
C ILE A 67 43.58 1.75 60.82
N SER A 68 44.47 1.34 59.93
CA SER A 68 44.99 2.21 58.86
C SER A 68 43.89 2.58 57.88
N THR A 69 43.74 3.87 57.62
CA THR A 69 42.78 4.44 56.65
C THR A 69 43.12 4.12 55.19
N LYS A 70 44.31 3.58 54.89
CA LYS A 70 44.62 3.03 53.56
C LYS A 70 43.69 1.87 53.18
N LYS A 71 43.12 1.19 54.17
CA LYS A 71 42.14 0.10 53.97
C LYS A 71 40.69 0.60 53.86
N TYR A 72 40.44 1.89 54.14
CA TYR A 72 39.08 2.45 54.14
C TYR A 72 38.56 2.62 52.71
N LYS A 73 37.35 2.12 52.47
CA LYS A 73 36.55 2.41 51.27
C LYS A 73 35.77 3.71 51.48
N ASP A 74 35.18 4.24 50.41
CA ASP A 74 34.37 5.47 50.49
C ASP A 74 33.26 5.38 51.54
N ARG A 75 32.62 4.20 51.69
CA ARG A 75 31.58 3.98 52.70
C ARG A 75 32.11 4.08 54.13
N ASP A 76 33.36 3.65 54.37
CA ASP A 76 33.99 3.70 55.68
C ASP A 76 34.32 5.15 56.05
N TRP A 77 34.76 5.96 55.08
CA TRP A 77 34.93 7.40 55.24
C TRP A 77 33.60 8.15 55.47
N ASP A 78 32.55 7.79 54.73
CA ASP A 78 31.21 8.36 54.91
C ASP A 78 30.66 8.05 56.32
N SER A 79 30.89 6.82 56.81
CA SER A 79 30.51 6.37 58.15
C SER A 79 31.31 7.07 59.26
N TYR A 80 32.64 7.18 59.09
CA TYR A 80 33.52 7.93 60.00
C TYR A 80 33.10 9.40 60.14
N ARG A 81 32.79 10.07 59.03
CA ARG A 81 32.32 11.46 59.05
C ARG A 81 30.96 11.64 59.73
N ASN A 82 30.08 10.65 59.66
CA ASN A 82 28.73 10.78 60.20
C ASN A 82 28.64 10.45 61.70
N HIS A 83 29.38 9.45 62.18
CA HIS A 83 29.23 8.93 63.54
C HIS A 83 30.42 9.21 64.46
N THR A 84 31.61 9.51 63.91
CA THR A 84 32.83 9.69 64.72
C THR A 84 33.29 11.15 64.73
N ILE A 85 33.05 11.88 63.63
CA ILE A 85 33.46 13.28 63.49
C ILE A 85 32.26 14.22 63.62
N GLY A 86 32.36 15.20 64.52
CA GLY A 86 31.60 16.45 64.45
C GLY A 86 32.48 17.52 63.85
N PHE A 87 32.02 18.24 62.82
CA PHE A 87 32.82 19.29 62.18
C PHE A 87 32.15 20.66 62.32
N VAL A 88 32.90 21.61 62.87
CA VAL A 88 32.52 23.03 63.01
C VAL A 88 33.39 23.85 62.05
N PHE A 89 32.75 24.42 61.02
CA PHE A 89 33.41 25.20 59.98
C PHE A 89 33.54 26.68 60.37
N GLN A 90 34.60 27.33 59.88
CA GLN A 90 34.85 28.77 60.05
C GLN A 90 33.68 29.65 59.55
N SER A 91 33.07 29.30 58.41
CA SER A 91 31.98 30.05 57.77
C SER A 91 30.57 29.53 58.11
N TYR A 92 30.41 28.78 59.20
CA TYR A 92 29.17 28.11 59.67
C TYR A 92 28.63 27.01 58.72
N ASN A 93 28.64 27.25 57.40
CA ASN A 93 28.18 26.38 56.33
C ASN A 93 26.76 25.82 56.59
N LEU A 94 25.82 26.69 56.97
CA LEU A 94 24.40 26.37 57.12
C LEU A 94 23.65 26.55 55.79
N ILE A 95 22.64 25.71 55.53
CA ILE A 95 21.78 25.81 54.34
C ILE A 95 20.78 26.96 54.52
N PRO A 96 20.87 28.06 53.73
CA PRO A 96 20.17 29.32 54.02
C PRO A 96 18.64 29.23 53.95
N HIS A 97 18.12 28.38 53.07
CA HIS A 97 16.68 28.28 52.82
C HIS A 97 15.96 27.33 53.80
N GLN A 98 16.71 26.60 54.64
CA GLN A 98 16.19 25.69 55.65
C GLN A 98 16.08 26.36 57.03
N SER A 99 15.23 25.80 57.90
CA SER A 99 15.15 26.25 59.30
C SER A 99 16.39 25.82 60.10
N VAL A 100 16.61 26.44 61.26
CA VAL A 100 17.64 26.06 62.22
C VAL A 100 17.47 24.60 62.65
N LEU A 101 16.25 24.19 62.99
CA LEU A 101 15.92 22.81 63.30
C LEU A 101 16.30 21.87 62.15
N SER A 102 15.88 22.19 60.92
CA SER A 102 16.17 21.36 59.75
C SER A 102 17.68 21.23 59.50
N ASN A 103 18.46 22.30 59.68
CA ASN A 103 19.92 22.26 59.52
C ASN A 103 20.61 21.29 60.48
N VAL A 104 20.11 21.16 61.72
CA VAL A 104 20.60 20.22 62.72
C VAL A 104 20.08 18.80 62.43
N GLU A 105 18.81 18.66 62.04
CA GLU A 105 18.21 17.37 61.64
C GLU A 105 18.92 16.72 60.43
N LEU A 106 19.55 17.49 59.54
CA LEU A 106 20.22 16.94 58.35
C LEU A 106 21.27 15.88 58.70
N ALA A 107 22.03 16.06 59.78
CA ALA A 107 23.05 15.09 60.20
C ALA A 107 22.43 13.74 60.57
N LEU A 108 21.37 13.78 61.38
CA LEU A 108 20.61 12.61 61.79
C LEU A 108 19.82 11.96 60.63
N THR A 109 19.42 12.75 59.63
CA THR A 109 18.74 12.25 58.40
C THR A 109 19.65 11.29 57.64
N ILE A 110 20.95 11.57 57.61
CA ILE A 110 21.96 10.74 56.94
C ILE A 110 22.26 9.47 57.76
N SER A 111 22.09 9.53 59.08
CA SER A 111 22.20 8.40 60.02
C SER A 111 21.02 7.41 59.96
N GLY A 112 20.00 7.68 59.14
CA GLY A 112 18.84 6.77 58.98
C GLY A 112 17.87 6.75 60.16
N ILE A 113 17.96 7.73 61.07
CA ILE A 113 17.10 7.84 62.26
C ILE A 113 15.68 8.25 61.84
N ASP A 114 14.66 7.67 62.47
CA ASP A 114 13.25 7.98 62.20
C ASP A 114 12.95 9.47 62.42
N LYS A 115 11.98 10.00 61.68
CA LYS A 115 11.64 11.43 61.67
C LYS A 115 11.28 11.98 63.05
N GLU A 116 10.51 11.25 63.86
CA GLU A 116 10.11 11.74 65.18
C GLU A 116 11.29 11.83 66.13
N GLU A 117 12.08 10.76 66.20
CA GLU A 117 13.28 10.70 67.03
C GLU A 117 14.33 11.71 66.58
N ARG A 118 14.49 11.89 65.27
CA ARG A 118 15.38 12.88 64.67
C ARG A 118 15.06 14.29 65.16
N ARG A 119 13.79 14.64 65.12
CA ARG A 119 13.32 15.96 65.55
C ARG A 119 13.55 16.15 67.04
N ALA A 120 13.23 15.15 67.86
CA ALA A 120 13.44 15.22 69.31
C ALA A 120 14.93 15.44 69.66
N ARG A 121 15.85 14.70 69.01
CA ARG A 121 17.31 14.85 69.22
C ARG A 121 17.82 16.20 68.74
N ALA A 122 17.38 16.68 67.59
CA ALA A 122 17.80 17.97 67.06
C ALA A 122 17.31 19.14 67.92
N VAL A 123 16.09 19.06 68.47
CA VAL A 123 15.57 20.04 69.43
C VAL A 123 16.42 20.05 70.71
N ARG A 124 16.73 18.88 71.27
CA ARG A 124 17.58 18.76 72.47
C ARG A 124 18.97 19.36 72.24
N ALA A 125 19.62 19.04 71.13
CA ALA A 125 20.93 19.60 70.78
C ALA A 125 20.88 21.13 70.62
N LEU A 126 19.77 21.67 70.11
CA LEU A 126 19.55 23.12 70.03
C LEU A 126 19.29 23.76 71.40
N GLU A 127 18.64 23.06 72.33
CA GLU A 127 18.45 23.50 73.72
C GLU A 127 19.78 23.53 74.48
N GLU A 128 20.63 22.52 74.32
CA GLU A 128 21.96 22.43 74.95
C GLU A 128 22.88 23.58 74.57
N VAL A 129 22.74 24.13 73.36
CA VAL A 129 23.47 25.33 72.91
C VAL A 129 22.70 26.65 73.14
N GLY A 130 21.57 26.62 73.87
CA GLY A 130 20.79 27.81 74.24
C GLY A 130 19.96 28.42 73.10
N LEU A 131 19.51 27.62 72.13
CA LEU A 131 18.72 28.02 70.95
C LEU A 131 17.33 27.37 70.86
N GLY A 132 16.81 26.82 71.96
CA GLY A 132 15.50 26.14 72.01
C GLY A 132 14.31 26.96 71.51
N ASP A 133 14.31 28.28 71.71
CA ASP A 133 13.21 29.16 71.24
C ASP A 133 13.33 29.56 69.75
N GLN A 134 14.42 29.21 69.08
CA GLN A 134 14.79 29.72 67.75
C GLN A 134 14.64 28.68 66.63
N LEU A 135 13.98 27.55 66.89
CA LEU A 135 13.89 26.37 66.00
C LEU A 135 13.45 26.70 64.56
N HIS A 136 12.49 27.61 64.42
CA HIS A 136 11.86 27.94 63.14
C HIS A 136 12.51 29.10 62.39
N LYS A 137 13.50 29.77 63.00
CA LYS A 137 14.27 30.80 62.29
C LYS A 137 15.08 30.19 61.16
N LYS A 138 15.43 31.03 60.19
CA LYS A 138 16.38 30.71 59.13
C LYS A 138 17.75 31.33 59.43
N PRO A 139 18.86 30.81 58.89
CA PRO A 139 20.20 31.36 59.14
C PRO A 139 20.32 32.87 58.89
N ASN A 140 19.64 33.40 57.87
CA ASN A 140 19.63 34.83 57.56
C ASN A 140 18.90 35.72 58.59
N GLN A 141 18.26 35.12 59.61
CA GLN A 141 17.55 35.81 60.70
C GLN A 141 18.30 35.71 62.05
N MET A 142 19.56 35.26 62.04
CA MET A 142 20.37 35.00 63.23
C MET A 142 21.65 35.84 63.27
N SER A 143 22.17 36.10 64.46
CA SER A 143 23.51 36.69 64.61
C SER A 143 24.61 35.68 64.27
N GLY A 144 25.83 36.14 63.96
CA GLY A 144 26.99 35.27 63.69
C GLY A 144 27.24 34.26 64.83
N GLY A 145 27.16 34.72 66.08
CA GLY A 145 27.26 33.87 67.26
C GLY A 145 26.18 32.80 67.37
N GLN A 146 24.94 33.15 67.03
CA GLN A 146 23.85 32.18 66.98
C GLN A 146 24.06 31.16 65.87
N MET A 147 24.50 31.57 64.68
CA MET A 147 24.83 30.65 63.58
C MET A 147 25.96 29.68 63.95
N GLN A 148 26.98 30.14 64.67
CA GLN A 148 28.05 29.28 65.18
C GLN A 148 27.49 28.22 66.14
N ARG A 149 26.62 28.61 67.06
CA ARG A 149 25.97 27.66 67.99
C ARG A 149 25.09 26.65 67.27
N VAL A 150 24.39 27.03 66.20
CA VAL A 150 23.68 26.08 65.34
C VAL A 150 24.65 25.11 64.65
N ALA A 151 25.79 25.60 64.17
CA ALA A 151 26.81 24.74 63.56
C ALA A 151 27.42 23.75 64.58
N ILE A 152 27.60 24.17 65.83
CA ILE A 152 28.04 23.31 66.94
C ILE A 152 26.97 22.28 67.29
N ALA A 153 25.70 22.69 67.44
CA ALA A 153 24.59 21.76 67.67
C ALA A 153 24.50 20.70 66.56
N ARG A 154 24.65 21.10 65.29
CA ARG A 154 24.72 20.16 64.15
C ARG A 154 25.91 19.20 64.24
N ALA A 155 27.05 19.67 64.72
CA ALA A 155 28.22 18.82 64.90
C ALA A 155 28.05 17.82 66.06
N LEU A 156 27.35 18.20 67.12
CA LEU A 156 27.15 17.38 68.32
C LEU A 156 25.96 16.42 68.26
N VAL A 157 25.00 16.65 67.36
CA VAL A 157 23.71 15.93 67.38
C VAL A 157 23.82 14.41 67.18
N ASN A 158 24.88 13.93 66.49
CA ASN A 158 25.16 12.50 66.31
C ASN A 158 26.00 11.89 67.44
N ASP A 159 26.31 12.67 68.49
CA ASP A 159 27.19 12.32 69.60
C ASP A 159 28.57 11.81 69.13
N PRO A 160 29.37 12.66 68.45
CA PRO A 160 30.65 12.24 67.87
C PRO A 160 31.73 12.00 68.94
N ASP A 161 32.64 11.08 68.66
CA ASP A 161 33.85 10.82 69.47
C ASP A 161 34.92 11.94 69.32
N ILE A 162 34.90 12.66 68.20
CA ILE A 162 35.89 13.69 67.86
C ILE A 162 35.16 14.92 67.33
N LEU A 163 35.39 16.07 67.96
CA LEU A 163 34.93 17.37 67.49
C LEU A 163 36.09 18.16 66.87
N LEU A 164 35.97 18.49 65.60
CA LEU A 164 36.93 19.29 64.84
C LEU A 164 36.38 20.70 64.64
N ALA A 165 37.15 21.70 65.05
CA ALA A 165 36.73 23.11 64.97
C ALA A 165 37.76 23.95 64.21
N ASP A 166 37.38 24.45 63.04
CA ASP A 166 38.21 25.33 62.23
C ASP A 166 37.88 26.80 62.55
N GLU A 167 38.78 27.47 63.29
CA GLU A 167 38.63 28.86 63.74
C GLU A 167 37.24 29.22 64.31
N PRO A 168 36.77 28.52 65.36
CA PRO A 168 35.38 28.62 65.82
C PRO A 168 34.98 29.99 66.37
N THR A 169 35.93 30.90 66.60
CA THR A 169 35.72 32.26 67.12
C THR A 169 36.11 33.36 66.13
N GLY A 170 36.60 33.02 64.93
CA GLY A 170 37.20 34.00 64.00
C GLY A 170 36.23 35.07 63.48
N ALA A 171 34.93 34.77 63.45
CA ALA A 171 33.88 35.64 62.95
C ALA A 171 32.95 36.20 64.05
N LEU A 172 33.38 36.14 65.32
CA LEU A 172 32.55 36.46 66.50
C LEU A 172 33.10 37.66 67.28
N ASP A 173 32.23 38.36 68.00
CA ASP A 173 32.62 39.35 69.01
C ASP A 173 33.23 38.68 70.26
N SER A 174 33.89 39.45 71.11
CA SER A 174 34.63 38.92 72.27
C SER A 174 33.73 38.24 73.30
N GLU A 175 32.50 38.72 73.54
CA GLU A 175 31.58 38.10 74.50
C GLU A 175 31.06 36.76 73.99
N THR A 176 30.65 36.72 72.72
CA THR A 176 30.17 35.49 72.08
C THR A 176 31.30 34.46 71.91
N SER A 177 32.53 34.91 71.64
CA SER A 177 33.71 34.04 71.55
C SER A 177 33.95 33.28 72.85
N VAL A 178 33.78 33.93 74.02
CA VAL A 178 33.90 33.27 75.33
C VAL A 178 32.85 32.18 75.49
N GLN A 179 31.59 32.46 75.14
CA GLN A 179 30.49 31.49 75.25
C GLN A 179 30.74 30.23 74.41
N VAL A 180 31.25 30.39 73.19
CA VAL A 180 31.59 29.26 72.31
C VAL A 180 32.77 28.46 72.88
N MET A 181 33.79 29.13 73.41
CA MET A 181 34.96 28.45 74.00
C MET A 181 34.62 27.71 75.29
N ASP A 182 33.73 28.25 76.13
CA ASP A 182 33.22 27.57 77.33
C ASP A 182 32.45 26.30 76.95
N LEU A 183 31.64 26.36 75.88
CA LEU A 183 30.92 25.19 75.35
C LEU A 183 31.90 24.12 74.82
N LEU A 184 32.89 24.50 74.01
CA LEU A 184 33.90 23.55 73.51
C LEU A 184 34.73 22.91 74.63
N LYS A 185 35.04 23.67 75.68
CA LYS A 185 35.75 23.16 76.87
C LYS A 185 34.90 22.15 77.64
N GLU A 186 33.59 22.38 77.75
CA GLU A 186 32.67 21.42 78.39
C GLU A 186 32.60 20.13 77.58
N VAL A 187 32.49 20.25 76.26
CA VAL A 187 32.51 19.11 75.32
C VAL A 187 33.84 18.35 75.41
N ALA A 188 34.99 19.01 75.60
CA ALA A 188 36.27 18.31 75.67
C ALA A 188 36.47 17.40 76.91
N LYS A 189 35.52 17.38 77.86
CA LYS A 189 35.60 16.52 79.05
C LYS A 189 35.35 15.04 78.72
N ASP A 190 34.49 14.77 77.75
CA ASP A 190 34.00 13.43 77.43
C ASP A 190 34.41 12.93 76.03
N ARG A 191 35.07 13.79 75.22
CA ARG A 191 35.51 13.48 73.87
C ARG A 191 36.72 14.32 73.43
N LEU A 192 37.32 13.99 72.30
CA LEU A 192 38.46 14.71 71.73
C LEU A 192 37.99 15.98 71.02
N VAL A 193 38.52 17.14 71.39
CA VAL A 193 38.28 18.41 70.68
C VAL A 193 39.59 18.88 70.05
N VAL A 194 39.61 19.01 68.73
CA VAL A 194 40.74 19.56 67.98
C VAL A 194 40.33 20.89 67.36
N MET A 195 40.89 21.97 67.86
CA MET A 195 40.63 23.31 67.38
C MET A 195 41.84 23.86 66.63
N VAL A 196 41.61 24.39 65.44
CA VAL A 196 42.59 25.22 64.72
C VAL A 196 42.30 26.68 65.03
N THR A 197 43.32 27.44 65.40
CA THR A 197 43.18 28.89 65.63
C THR A 197 44.47 29.64 65.31
N HIS A 198 44.36 30.93 65.00
CA HIS A 198 45.49 31.85 64.95
C HIS A 198 45.58 32.74 66.21
N ASN A 199 44.66 32.60 67.16
CA ASN A 199 44.65 33.37 68.40
C ASN A 199 45.34 32.60 69.55
N PRO A 200 46.57 32.99 69.94
CA PRO A 200 47.32 32.29 70.99
C PRO A 200 46.72 32.46 72.39
N GLU A 201 46.04 33.58 72.67
CA GLU A 201 45.46 33.85 73.99
C GLU A 201 44.31 32.88 74.29
N LEU A 202 43.45 32.63 73.30
CA LEU A 202 42.36 31.66 73.42
C LEU A 202 42.90 30.23 73.55
N ALA A 203 43.94 29.87 72.79
CA ALA A 203 44.57 28.57 72.89
C ALA A 203 45.15 28.32 74.29
N GLN A 204 45.89 29.29 74.85
CA GLN A 204 46.48 29.17 76.20
C GLN A 204 45.45 29.12 77.32
N LYS A 205 44.32 29.80 77.17
CA LYS A 205 43.28 29.85 78.22
C LYS A 205 42.42 28.59 78.30
N TYR A 206 42.17 27.93 77.17
CA TYR A 206 41.17 26.85 77.07
C TYR A 206 41.74 25.48 76.72
N ALA A 207 42.80 25.39 75.92
CA ALA A 207 43.33 24.10 75.46
C ALA A 207 44.18 23.42 76.55
N THR A 208 44.11 22.10 76.61
CA THR A 208 44.97 21.28 77.47
C THR A 208 46.31 20.97 76.81
N ARG A 209 46.37 21.03 75.47
CA ARG A 209 47.58 20.79 74.67
C ARG A 209 47.64 21.75 73.48
N ILE A 210 48.82 22.28 73.19
CA ILE A 210 49.06 23.25 72.12
C ILE A 210 50.11 22.69 71.16
N VAL A 211 49.76 22.63 69.87
CA VAL A 211 50.64 22.18 68.79
C VAL A 211 50.90 23.35 67.84
N ASN A 212 52.15 23.74 67.64
CA ASN A 212 52.52 24.82 66.72
C ASN A 212 52.89 24.26 65.34
N LEU A 213 52.17 24.67 64.29
CA LEU A 213 52.36 24.27 62.91
C LEU A 213 52.81 25.46 62.05
N ARG A 214 53.92 25.30 61.33
CA ARG A 214 54.47 26.31 60.42
C ARG A 214 54.97 25.66 59.13
N ASP A 215 54.65 26.26 57.98
CA ASP A 215 55.10 25.83 56.66
C ASP A 215 54.92 24.30 56.42
N GLY A 216 53.79 23.75 56.88
CA GLY A 216 53.47 22.33 56.73
C GLY A 216 54.16 21.38 57.71
N ARG A 217 54.90 21.87 58.71
CA ARG A 217 55.63 21.07 59.71
C ARG A 217 55.25 21.43 61.15
N ILE A 218 55.26 20.46 62.05
CA ILE A 218 55.07 20.68 63.49
C ILE A 218 56.38 21.18 64.08
N LEU A 219 56.36 22.36 64.72
CA LEU A 219 57.52 22.98 65.37
C LEU A 219 57.63 22.61 66.85
N SER A 220 56.50 22.55 67.55
CA SER A 220 56.47 22.22 68.98
C SER A 220 55.11 21.67 69.39
N ASP A 221 55.13 20.86 70.45
CA ASP A 221 53.97 20.23 71.08
C ASP A 221 54.14 20.32 72.59
N SER A 222 53.18 20.93 73.29
CA SER A 222 53.28 21.23 74.71
C SER A 222 53.11 20.02 75.63
N ASP A 223 52.44 18.96 75.16
CA ASP A 223 52.17 17.74 75.92
C ASP A 223 52.13 16.51 74.98
N PRO A 224 53.30 16.08 74.43
CA PRO A 224 53.36 14.99 73.47
C PRO A 224 52.81 13.68 74.01
N PHE A 225 52.08 12.95 73.17
CA PHE A 225 51.56 11.63 73.48
C PHE A 225 52.23 10.57 72.60
N GLU A 226 52.90 9.59 73.22
CA GLU A 226 53.38 8.40 72.55
C GLU A 226 52.57 7.18 73.03
N PRO A 227 51.90 6.43 72.14
CA PRO A 227 51.24 5.19 72.50
C PRO A 227 52.25 4.16 73.01
N ASP A 228 51.99 3.59 74.18
CA ASP A 228 52.75 2.45 74.68
C ASP A 228 52.32 1.18 73.91
N ALA A 229 53.26 0.55 73.19
CA ALA A 229 52.99 -0.55 72.26
C ALA A 229 52.36 -1.79 72.93
N GLY A 230 52.46 -1.92 74.26
CA GLY A 230 51.85 -2.99 75.05
C GLY A 230 50.42 -2.68 75.58
N SER A 231 49.93 -1.46 75.41
CA SER A 231 48.62 -1.00 75.94
C SER A 231 47.53 -0.82 74.86
N LEU A 232 47.91 -0.96 73.59
CA LEU A 232 46.98 -0.92 72.46
C LEU A 232 46.19 -2.23 72.44
N GLY A 233 44.92 -2.18 72.87
CA GLY A 233 44.00 -3.32 72.75
C GLY A 233 43.88 -3.83 71.31
N GLU A 234 43.32 -5.03 71.13
CA GLU A 234 43.07 -5.56 69.78
C GLU A 234 42.27 -4.55 68.95
N PRO A 235 42.59 -4.37 67.65
CA PRO A 235 41.88 -3.43 66.80
C PRO A 235 40.41 -3.86 66.65
N GLU A 236 39.53 -3.25 67.45
CA GLU A 236 38.09 -3.46 67.35
C GLU A 236 37.54 -2.73 66.12
N HIS A 237 37.07 -3.49 65.14
CA HIS A 237 36.24 -2.94 64.05
C HIS A 237 34.85 -2.64 64.60
N ARG A 238 34.70 -1.57 65.39
CA ARG A 238 33.38 -1.05 65.75
C ARG A 238 32.64 -0.74 64.46
N ASN A 239 31.51 -1.40 64.23
CA ASN A 239 30.68 -1.13 63.07
C ASN A 239 30.11 0.28 63.25
N MET A 240 30.75 1.29 62.65
CA MET A 240 30.49 2.72 62.84
C MET A 240 29.13 3.18 62.24
N GLY A 241 28.11 2.32 62.19
CA GLY A 241 26.81 2.58 61.56
C GLY A 241 26.88 2.66 60.03
N ARG A 242 25.73 2.48 59.36
CA ARG A 242 25.62 2.70 57.90
C ARG A 242 24.95 4.04 57.65
N SER A 243 25.54 4.91 56.84
CA SER A 243 24.88 6.12 56.34
C SER A 243 23.88 5.76 55.23
N SER A 244 22.67 5.35 55.59
CA SER A 244 21.60 5.04 54.63
C SER A 244 20.45 6.03 54.77
N MET A 245 20.26 6.85 53.75
CA MET A 245 19.03 7.63 53.58
C MET A 245 17.99 6.75 52.86
N SER A 246 16.74 6.77 53.33
CA SER A 246 15.62 6.14 52.61
C SER A 246 15.24 6.95 51.36
N PHE A 247 14.82 6.27 50.29
CA PHE A 247 14.34 6.91 49.06
C PHE A 247 13.15 7.85 49.32
N LEU A 248 12.24 7.49 50.23
CA LEU A 248 11.12 8.36 50.62
C LEU A 248 11.59 9.65 51.31
N THR A 249 12.65 9.56 52.11
CA THR A 249 13.28 10.73 52.73
C THR A 249 13.95 11.62 51.68
N ALA A 250 14.63 11.02 50.70
CA ALA A 250 15.18 11.73 49.55
C ALA A 250 14.07 12.43 48.74
N LEU A 251 12.94 11.75 48.50
CA LEU A 251 11.76 12.31 47.83
C LEU A 251 11.19 13.52 48.59
N ALA A 252 11.04 13.43 49.92
CA ALA A 252 10.55 14.54 50.74
C ALA A 252 11.51 15.75 50.73
N LEU A 253 12.82 15.51 50.79
CA LEU A 253 13.85 16.55 50.68
C LEU A 253 13.79 17.23 49.31
N SER A 254 13.72 16.44 48.24
CA SER A 254 13.64 16.94 46.86
C SER A 254 12.35 17.70 46.59
N PHE A 255 11.21 17.25 47.13
CA PHE A 255 9.93 17.96 47.01
C PHE A 255 9.97 19.34 47.67
N ASN A 256 10.48 19.42 48.90
CA ASN A 256 10.62 20.71 49.59
C ASN A 256 11.54 21.66 48.82
N ASN A 257 12.59 21.13 48.19
CA ASN A 257 13.49 21.90 47.34
C ASN A 257 12.78 22.42 46.08
N LEU A 258 12.12 21.54 45.32
CA LEU A 258 11.35 21.92 44.11
C LEU A 258 10.30 23.00 44.44
N ARG A 259 9.67 22.90 45.62
CA ARG A 259 8.71 23.91 46.10
C ARG A 259 9.31 25.30 46.31
N THR A 260 10.62 25.42 46.54
CA THR A 260 11.27 26.74 46.63
C THR A 260 11.48 27.39 45.27
N LYS A 261 11.57 26.59 44.18
CA LYS A 261 11.80 27.04 42.80
C LYS A 261 10.60 26.73 41.88
N LYS A 262 9.38 27.05 42.34
CA LYS A 262 8.11 26.69 41.67
C LYS A 262 8.07 27.03 40.18
N ALA A 263 8.48 28.24 39.80
CA ALA A 263 8.45 28.68 38.40
C ALA A 263 9.35 27.82 37.50
N ARG A 264 10.57 27.51 37.97
CA ARG A 264 11.49 26.64 37.24
C ARG A 264 10.92 25.23 37.11
N THR A 265 10.43 24.66 38.21
CA THR A 265 9.86 23.31 38.23
C THR A 265 8.67 23.17 37.30
N ILE A 266 7.78 24.16 37.24
CA ILE A 266 6.64 24.17 36.30
C ILE A 266 7.16 24.21 34.87
N LEU A 267 8.10 25.11 34.54
CA LEU A 267 8.66 25.23 33.19
C LEU A 267 9.36 23.94 32.74
N THR A 268 10.11 23.29 33.64
CA THR A 268 10.79 22.01 33.37
C THR A 268 9.80 20.87 33.16
N SER A 269 8.75 20.81 33.99
CA SER A 269 7.71 19.79 33.86
C SER A 269 6.90 19.99 32.57
N PHE A 270 6.63 21.25 32.21
CA PHE A 270 5.95 21.60 30.95
C PHE A 270 6.80 21.21 29.74
N ALA A 271 8.09 21.57 29.71
CA ALA A 271 8.99 21.16 28.63
C ALA A 271 9.09 19.63 28.50
N GLY A 272 9.14 18.91 29.63
CA GLY A 272 9.11 17.44 29.65
C GLY A 272 7.76 16.83 29.23
N SER A 273 6.66 17.59 29.31
CA SER A 273 5.32 17.14 28.95
C SER A 273 5.04 17.22 27.45
N ILE A 274 5.76 18.05 26.67
CA ILE A 274 5.48 18.27 25.23
C ILE A 274 5.51 16.95 24.45
N GLY A 275 6.54 16.13 24.65
CA GLY A 275 6.61 14.82 23.99
C GLY A 275 5.46 13.90 24.39
N ILE A 276 5.07 13.89 25.67
CA ILE A 276 3.94 13.08 26.17
C ILE A 276 2.60 13.57 25.60
N ILE A 277 2.41 14.88 25.48
CA ILE A 277 1.22 15.49 24.87
C ILE A 277 1.10 15.02 23.42
N GLY A 278 2.21 15.04 22.67
CA GLY A 278 2.27 14.56 21.29
C GLY A 278 1.84 13.09 21.17
N ILE A 279 2.43 12.18 21.95
CA ILE A 279 2.06 10.75 21.90
C ILE A 279 0.60 10.56 22.28
N ALA A 280 0.15 11.21 23.36
CA ALA A 280 -1.22 11.06 23.84
C ALA A 280 -2.24 11.52 22.80
N LEU A 281 -2.01 12.65 22.12
CA LEU A 281 -2.91 13.14 21.07
C LEU A 281 -2.93 12.21 19.86
N ILE A 282 -1.76 11.72 19.42
CA ILE A 282 -1.67 10.78 18.29
C ILE A 282 -2.34 9.45 18.63
N LEU A 283 -2.10 8.89 19.81
CA LEU A 283 -2.80 7.68 20.26
C LEU A 283 -4.31 7.89 20.37
N SER A 284 -4.75 9.07 20.84
CA SER A 284 -6.18 9.36 20.95
C SER A 284 -6.84 9.43 19.58
N LEU A 285 -6.18 10.08 18.62
CA LEU A 285 -6.66 10.18 17.25
C LEU A 285 -6.64 8.83 16.56
N SER A 286 -5.53 8.09 16.64
CA SER A 286 -5.39 6.74 16.07
C SER A 286 -6.42 5.77 16.66
N THR A 287 -6.67 5.81 17.97
CA THR A 287 -7.74 4.98 18.57
C THR A 287 -9.12 5.38 18.04
N GLY A 288 -9.40 6.68 17.93
CA GLY A 288 -10.67 7.17 17.39
C GLY A 288 -10.90 6.77 15.93
N VAL A 289 -9.86 6.88 15.10
CA VAL A 289 -9.88 6.48 13.70
C VAL A 289 -9.98 4.97 13.57
N ASN A 290 -9.22 4.19 14.33
CA ASN A 290 -9.30 2.73 14.31
C ASN A 290 -10.68 2.21 14.74
N ASN A 291 -11.30 2.80 15.76
CA ASN A 291 -12.66 2.43 16.16
C ASN A 291 -13.69 2.75 15.06
N TYR A 292 -13.50 3.86 14.36
CA TYR A 292 -14.34 4.22 13.21
C TYR A 292 -14.13 3.24 12.06
N ILE A 293 -12.87 2.93 11.71
CA ILE A 293 -12.54 1.89 10.71
C ILE A 293 -13.19 0.59 11.11
N GLU A 294 -13.02 0.09 12.33
CA GLU A 294 -13.61 -1.19 12.79
C GLU A 294 -15.14 -1.20 12.66
N THR A 295 -15.79 -0.07 12.92
CA THR A 295 -17.24 0.08 12.76
C THR A 295 -17.63 0.03 11.28
N VAL A 296 -16.97 0.82 10.44
CA VAL A 296 -17.17 0.83 8.99
C VAL A 296 -16.85 -0.53 8.38
N GLU A 297 -15.79 -1.19 8.84
CA GLU A 297 -15.34 -2.52 8.43
C GLU A 297 -16.40 -3.58 8.71
N ARG A 298 -16.92 -3.63 9.94
CA ARG A 298 -18.00 -4.53 10.34
C ARG A 298 -19.27 -4.30 9.51
N GLU A 299 -19.63 -3.03 9.31
CA GLU A 299 -20.80 -2.66 8.52
C GLU A 299 -20.61 -2.97 7.03
N THR A 300 -19.43 -2.73 6.46
CA THR A 300 -19.13 -2.93 5.03
C THR A 300 -19.00 -4.41 4.67
N LEU A 301 -18.42 -5.25 5.54
CA LEU A 301 -18.33 -6.70 5.30
C LEU A 301 -19.68 -7.41 5.37
N SER A 302 -20.64 -6.87 6.13
CA SER A 302 -22.01 -7.38 6.10
C SER A 302 -22.68 -7.15 4.73
N GLN A 303 -22.18 -6.20 3.93
CA GLN A 303 -22.74 -5.82 2.63
C GLN A 303 -22.09 -6.58 1.47
N TYR A 304 -20.77 -6.81 1.55
CA TYR A 304 -20.00 -7.44 0.48
C TYR A 304 -19.38 -8.75 0.96
N PRO A 305 -20.03 -9.90 0.66
CA PRO A 305 -19.49 -11.20 0.98
C PRO A 305 -18.25 -11.51 0.15
N LEU A 306 -17.45 -12.47 0.60
CA LEU A 306 -16.50 -13.17 -0.27
C LEU A 306 -17.31 -13.97 -1.29
N GLN A 307 -17.11 -13.68 -2.57
CA GLN A 307 -17.88 -14.28 -3.66
C GLN A 307 -17.05 -15.35 -4.37
N ILE A 308 -17.64 -16.53 -4.54
CA ILE A 308 -17.02 -17.66 -5.24
C ILE A 308 -18.00 -18.13 -6.31
N MET A 309 -17.75 -17.73 -7.55
CA MET A 309 -18.59 -18.05 -8.71
C MET A 309 -18.13 -19.34 -9.38
N SER A 310 -19.00 -20.05 -10.10
CA SER A 310 -18.62 -21.26 -10.85
C SER A 310 -17.61 -20.98 -11.97
N THR A 311 -17.59 -19.75 -12.45
CA THR A 311 -16.54 -19.20 -13.32
C THR A 311 -15.79 -18.14 -12.51
N GLY A 312 -14.58 -18.46 -12.09
CA GLY A 312 -13.75 -17.58 -11.26
C GLY A 312 -13.00 -16.57 -12.11
N PHE A 313 -13.00 -15.30 -11.66
CA PHE A 313 -12.16 -14.23 -12.20
C PHE A 313 -11.44 -13.55 -11.04
N ASP A 314 -10.12 -13.37 -11.15
CA ASP A 314 -9.37 -12.58 -10.18
C ASP A 314 -9.31 -11.10 -10.59
N PHE A 315 -10.29 -10.33 -10.11
CA PHE A 315 -10.36 -8.88 -10.34
C PHE A 315 -9.21 -8.08 -9.68
N SER A 316 -8.50 -8.65 -8.71
CA SER A 316 -7.40 -7.96 -8.00
C SER A 316 -6.22 -7.70 -8.95
N SER A 317 -5.88 -8.68 -9.80
CA SER A 317 -4.84 -8.56 -10.82
C SER A 317 -5.15 -7.44 -11.82
N MET A 318 -6.39 -7.38 -12.31
CA MET A 318 -6.87 -6.37 -13.25
C MET A 318 -6.87 -4.95 -12.66
N LEU A 319 -7.19 -4.80 -11.37
CA LEU A 319 -7.15 -3.50 -10.68
C LEU A 319 -5.71 -3.00 -10.46
N THR A 320 -4.77 -3.93 -10.28
CA THR A 320 -3.33 -3.63 -10.09
C THR A 320 -2.66 -3.17 -11.39
N GLU A 321 -3.11 -3.70 -12.54
CA GLU A 321 -2.62 -3.37 -13.88
C GLU A 321 -3.22 -2.09 -14.49
N MET A 322 -4.26 -1.50 -13.88
CA MET A 322 -4.82 -0.23 -14.34
C MET A 322 -3.90 0.97 -13.99
N PRO A 323 -3.49 1.78 -14.98
CA PRO A 323 -2.68 2.96 -14.72
C PRO A 323 -3.48 3.98 -13.92
N GLY A 324 -3.04 4.25 -12.69
CA GLY A 324 -3.65 5.23 -11.79
C GLY A 324 -4.54 4.66 -10.69
N ALA A 325 -4.74 3.33 -10.63
CA ALA A 325 -5.52 2.69 -9.56
C ALA A 325 -4.65 2.25 -8.35
N SER A 326 -3.34 2.07 -8.52
CA SER A 326 -2.41 1.65 -7.46
C SER A 326 -1.73 2.84 -6.76
N GLY A 327 -2.39 3.34 -5.71
CA GLY A 327 -1.74 4.15 -4.68
C GLY A 327 -0.94 3.25 -3.74
N SER A 328 0.33 2.99 -4.10
CA SER A 328 1.38 2.42 -3.23
C SER A 328 1.04 1.16 -2.41
N SER A 329 1.48 0.00 -2.91
CA SER A 329 1.87 -1.12 -2.05
C SER A 329 3.06 -1.82 -2.70
N GLY A 330 4.22 -1.76 -2.06
CA GLY A 330 5.37 -2.55 -2.44
C GLY A 330 5.30 -3.89 -1.73
N ASP A 331 5.21 -4.98 -2.48
CA ASP A 331 6.18 -6.09 -2.49
C ASP A 331 5.67 -7.21 -3.44
N SER A 332 5.79 -6.97 -4.75
CA SER A 332 5.78 -8.03 -5.76
C SER A 332 6.46 -7.49 -7.02
N SER A 333 7.72 -7.90 -7.19
CA SER A 333 8.54 -7.82 -8.41
C SER A 333 8.48 -6.51 -9.20
N ALA A 334 9.41 -5.62 -8.88
CA ALA A 334 9.84 -4.48 -9.68
C ALA A 334 10.58 -4.90 -10.97
N ASP A 335 9.98 -5.75 -11.82
CA ASP A 335 10.56 -6.17 -13.10
C ASP A 335 9.68 -5.84 -14.33
N SER A 336 8.55 -5.15 -14.16
CA SER A 336 7.70 -4.69 -15.29
C SER A 336 7.47 -3.18 -15.31
N ALA A 337 8.31 -2.38 -14.65
CA ALA A 337 8.47 -0.97 -15.02
C ALA A 337 9.31 -0.92 -16.31
N GLY A 338 8.62 -1.15 -17.43
CA GLY A 338 9.15 -1.13 -18.78
C GLY A 338 9.96 0.13 -19.04
N ASN A 339 11.11 -0.09 -19.65
CA ASN A 339 12.08 0.88 -20.11
C ASN A 339 11.53 1.62 -21.34
N GLY A 340 10.38 2.29 -21.22
CA GLY A 340 9.71 2.98 -22.32
C GLY A 340 10.52 4.19 -22.75
N GLU A 341 11.23 4.06 -23.88
CA GLU A 341 11.81 5.20 -24.57
C GLU A 341 10.70 6.20 -24.92
N LYS A 342 10.98 7.51 -24.79
CA LYS A 342 10.00 8.57 -25.12
C LYS A 342 9.54 8.43 -26.57
N GLY A 343 8.34 7.90 -26.80
CA GLY A 343 7.73 7.77 -28.12
C GLY A 343 6.85 6.53 -28.34
N GLU A 344 6.85 5.56 -27.42
CA GLU A 344 6.06 4.33 -27.55
C GLU A 344 4.76 4.35 -26.72
N ILE A 345 3.76 3.60 -27.19
CA ILE A 345 2.48 3.40 -26.51
C ILE A 345 2.57 2.07 -25.77
N ASP A 346 2.56 2.11 -24.44
CA ASP A 346 2.52 0.91 -23.61
C ASP A 346 1.15 0.24 -23.73
N VAL A 347 1.15 -1.03 -24.13
CA VAL A 347 -0.06 -1.87 -24.19
C VAL A 347 -0.30 -2.46 -22.81
N ILE A 348 -1.50 -2.22 -22.27
CA ILE A 348 -1.97 -2.86 -21.03
C ILE A 348 -2.61 -4.19 -21.43
N ASP A 349 -2.11 -5.30 -20.89
CA ASP A 349 -2.54 -6.67 -21.20
C ASP A 349 -3.88 -7.05 -20.53
N MET A 350 -4.87 -6.16 -20.55
CA MET A 350 -6.15 -6.33 -19.87
C MET A 350 -6.94 -7.56 -20.35
N VAL A 351 -6.88 -7.86 -21.66
CA VAL A 351 -7.56 -9.03 -22.24
C VAL A 351 -6.80 -10.31 -21.88
N SER A 352 -5.48 -10.31 -22.02
CA SER A 352 -4.64 -11.45 -21.69
C SER A 352 -4.69 -11.81 -20.20
N GLY A 353 -4.69 -10.81 -19.31
CA GLY A 353 -4.84 -10.97 -17.86
C GLY A 353 -6.21 -11.50 -17.44
N MET A 354 -7.27 -11.09 -18.15
CA MET A 354 -8.62 -11.61 -17.91
C MET A 354 -8.75 -13.09 -18.28
N PHE A 355 -8.17 -13.51 -19.41
CA PHE A 355 -8.22 -14.92 -19.84
C PHE A 355 -7.23 -15.82 -19.10
N SER A 356 -6.12 -15.28 -18.57
CA SER A 356 -5.16 -16.07 -17.80
C SER A 356 -5.64 -16.40 -16.38
N THR A 357 -6.56 -15.60 -15.83
CA THR A 357 -7.14 -15.76 -14.49
C THR A 357 -8.55 -16.36 -14.52
N MET A 358 -9.09 -16.62 -15.70
CA MET A 358 -10.40 -17.24 -15.89
C MET A 358 -10.28 -18.76 -15.72
N ASP A 359 -10.83 -19.28 -14.63
CA ASP A 359 -10.88 -20.72 -14.34
C ASP A 359 -12.29 -21.16 -13.92
N SER A 360 -12.56 -22.45 -13.94
CA SER A 360 -13.82 -23.02 -13.46
C SER A 360 -13.66 -23.55 -12.04
N ASN A 361 -14.48 -23.04 -11.12
CA ASN A 361 -14.45 -23.47 -9.72
C ASN A 361 -15.35 -24.70 -9.51
N ASP A 362 -14.81 -25.76 -8.88
CA ASP A 362 -15.61 -26.89 -8.37
C ASP A 362 -16.36 -26.49 -7.08
N LEU A 363 -17.49 -25.81 -7.24
CA LEU A 363 -18.33 -25.37 -6.13
C LEU A 363 -19.04 -26.54 -5.41
N LYS A 364 -19.18 -27.70 -6.05
CA LYS A 364 -19.81 -28.88 -5.43
C LYS A 364 -18.93 -29.43 -4.32
N SER A 365 -17.65 -29.64 -4.61
CA SER A 365 -16.68 -30.13 -3.62
C SER A 365 -16.45 -29.11 -2.51
N LEU A 366 -16.37 -27.82 -2.86
CA LEU A 366 -16.24 -26.74 -1.89
C LEU A 366 -17.45 -26.67 -0.95
N LYS A 367 -18.68 -26.72 -1.49
CA LYS A 367 -19.90 -26.75 -0.68
C LYS A 367 -19.90 -27.92 0.31
N ALA A 368 -19.56 -29.12 -0.15
CA ALA A 368 -19.47 -30.30 0.70
C ALA A 368 -18.43 -30.14 1.83
N TYR A 369 -17.30 -29.47 1.56
CA TYR A 369 -16.30 -29.15 2.56
C TYR A 369 -16.79 -28.11 3.58
N LEU A 370 -17.44 -27.03 3.13
CA LEU A 370 -17.99 -25.99 4.02
C LEU A 370 -19.08 -26.55 4.94
N GLU A 371 -19.95 -27.43 4.43
CA GLU A 371 -21.06 -28.05 5.19
C GLU A 371 -20.63 -29.24 6.05
N SER A 372 -19.42 -29.79 5.85
CA SER A 372 -18.93 -30.97 6.60
C SER A 372 -18.72 -30.70 8.10
N GLY A 373 -18.58 -29.43 8.50
CA GLY A 373 -18.19 -29.01 9.85
C GLY A 373 -16.68 -29.13 10.14
N ASP A 374 -15.91 -29.78 9.26
CA ASP A 374 -14.44 -29.93 9.41
C ASP A 374 -13.68 -28.63 9.06
N SER A 375 -14.33 -27.68 8.40
CA SER A 375 -13.75 -26.40 7.99
C SER A 375 -13.52 -25.43 9.17
N GLY A 376 -14.30 -25.56 10.26
CA GLY A 376 -14.28 -24.62 11.38
C GLY A 376 -14.78 -23.20 11.03
N ILE A 377 -15.35 -23.01 9.84
CA ILE A 377 -15.69 -21.68 9.31
C ILE A 377 -16.82 -20.98 10.07
N GLU A 378 -17.73 -21.75 10.69
CA GLU A 378 -18.93 -21.27 11.39
C GLU A 378 -18.65 -20.25 12.51
N GLY A 379 -17.46 -20.29 13.12
CA GLY A 379 -17.07 -19.35 14.17
C GLY A 379 -16.72 -17.94 13.66
N TYR A 380 -16.55 -17.78 12.35
CA TYR A 380 -16.00 -16.58 11.70
C TYR A 380 -16.99 -15.92 10.73
N ILE A 381 -18.18 -16.50 10.56
CA ILE A 381 -19.16 -16.07 9.56
C ILE A 381 -20.53 -15.76 10.21
N ASN A 382 -21.25 -14.82 9.61
CA ASN A 382 -22.67 -14.58 9.90
C ASN A 382 -23.57 -15.54 9.12
N ALA A 383 -23.21 -15.87 7.87
CA ALA A 383 -23.94 -16.78 7.00
C ALA A 383 -23.09 -17.24 5.80
N ILE A 384 -23.49 -18.37 5.20
CA ILE A 384 -23.13 -18.76 3.83
C ILE A 384 -24.43 -18.84 3.04
N GLU A 385 -24.47 -18.16 1.90
CA GLU A 385 -25.61 -18.14 0.99
C GLU A 385 -25.23 -18.79 -0.34
N TYR A 386 -26.12 -19.63 -0.87
CA TYR A 386 -25.92 -20.37 -2.11
C TYR A 386 -26.92 -19.89 -3.17
N SER A 387 -26.44 -19.53 -4.36
CA SER A 387 -27.27 -19.25 -5.53
C SER A 387 -27.06 -20.29 -6.62
N TYR A 388 -28.11 -20.54 -7.40
CA TYR A 388 -28.16 -21.64 -8.38
C TYR A 388 -28.50 -21.16 -9.80
N GLY A 389 -28.47 -19.85 -10.05
CA GLY A 389 -28.59 -19.30 -11.41
C GLY A 389 -29.94 -19.49 -12.10
N ILE A 390 -31.03 -19.72 -11.35
CA ILE A 390 -32.40 -19.75 -11.90
C ILE A 390 -33.14 -18.49 -11.48
N SER A 391 -33.83 -17.88 -12.45
CA SER A 391 -34.79 -16.81 -12.18
C SER A 391 -36.23 -17.31 -12.39
N PRO A 392 -37.12 -17.15 -11.40
CA PRO A 392 -38.53 -17.55 -11.55
C PRO A 392 -39.18 -16.74 -12.68
N GLN A 393 -39.95 -17.40 -13.55
CA GLN A 393 -40.65 -16.71 -14.63
C GLN A 393 -41.93 -16.10 -14.06
N ILE A 394 -41.95 -14.77 -13.95
CA ILE A 394 -43.06 -14.03 -13.35
C ILE A 394 -43.76 -13.23 -14.44
N TYR A 395 -45.07 -13.35 -14.48
CA TYR A 395 -45.95 -12.72 -15.44
C TYR A 395 -46.97 -11.84 -14.74
N ARG A 396 -47.42 -10.81 -15.45
CA ARG A 396 -48.57 -10.02 -15.06
C ARG A 396 -49.66 -10.18 -16.11
N VAL A 397 -50.91 -10.27 -15.65
CA VAL A 397 -52.09 -10.42 -16.50
C VAL A 397 -52.89 -9.13 -16.44
N ASP A 398 -53.27 -8.59 -17.59
CA ASP A 398 -54.13 -7.41 -17.70
C ASP A 398 -55.28 -7.71 -18.69
N GLY A 399 -56.44 -8.09 -18.15
CA GLY A 399 -57.57 -8.54 -18.96
C GLY A 399 -57.24 -9.79 -19.80
N ASP A 400 -57.18 -9.62 -21.12
CA ASP A 400 -56.89 -10.67 -22.10
C ASP A 400 -55.44 -10.64 -22.62
N SER A 401 -54.57 -9.78 -22.07
CA SER A 401 -53.14 -9.79 -22.37
C SER A 401 -52.31 -10.24 -21.16
N TYR A 402 -51.10 -10.72 -21.43
CA TYR A 402 -50.10 -11.04 -20.42
C TYR A 402 -48.77 -10.37 -20.77
N ARG A 403 -47.92 -10.18 -19.77
CA ARG A 403 -46.57 -9.68 -19.94
C ARG A 403 -45.62 -10.38 -18.99
N GLN A 404 -44.46 -10.79 -19.50
CA GLN A 404 -43.38 -11.28 -18.66
C GLN A 404 -42.67 -10.11 -18.00
N VAL A 405 -42.59 -10.12 -16.67
CA VAL A 405 -41.97 -9.06 -15.86
C VAL A 405 -40.72 -9.53 -15.12
N ASN A 406 -40.46 -10.85 -15.09
CA ASN A 406 -39.20 -11.41 -14.63
C ASN A 406 -38.87 -12.73 -15.37
N PRO A 407 -37.66 -12.91 -15.88
CA PRO A 407 -36.79 -11.82 -16.35
C PRO A 407 -37.55 -10.90 -17.32
N ASP A 408 -37.29 -9.60 -17.28
CA ASP A 408 -37.98 -8.62 -18.12
C ASP A 408 -37.56 -8.75 -19.59
N ARG A 409 -38.57 -8.75 -20.48
CA ARG A 409 -38.37 -8.82 -21.95
C ARG A 409 -38.76 -7.53 -22.67
N SER A 410 -39.05 -6.45 -21.94
CA SER A 410 -39.62 -5.24 -22.52
C SER A 410 -38.68 -4.58 -23.55
N PHE A 411 -37.36 -4.71 -23.40
CA PHE A 411 -36.35 -4.16 -24.32
C PHE A 411 -35.66 -5.20 -25.21
N GLU A 412 -36.17 -6.44 -25.28
CA GLU A 412 -35.58 -7.52 -26.08
C GLU A 412 -35.54 -7.17 -27.58
N ALA A 413 -36.57 -6.48 -28.09
CA ALA A 413 -36.63 -6.00 -29.47
C ALA A 413 -35.54 -4.96 -29.83
N LEU A 414 -34.93 -4.33 -28.82
CA LEU A 414 -33.81 -3.40 -28.97
C LEU A 414 -32.44 -4.06 -28.77
N GLY A 415 -32.41 -5.38 -28.51
CA GLY A 415 -31.19 -6.11 -28.19
C GLY A 415 -30.69 -5.91 -26.76
N PHE A 416 -31.51 -5.33 -25.87
CA PHE A 416 -31.16 -5.04 -24.47
C PHE A 416 -31.95 -5.90 -23.47
N GLY A 417 -32.43 -7.08 -23.87
CA GLY A 417 -33.19 -7.96 -22.99
C GLY A 417 -32.34 -8.64 -21.92
N SER A 418 -32.96 -8.96 -20.77
CA SER A 418 -32.33 -9.79 -19.73
C SER A 418 -32.06 -11.23 -20.20
N SER A 419 -32.78 -11.70 -21.23
CA SER A 419 -32.66 -13.01 -21.88
C SER A 419 -31.59 -13.09 -22.98
N SER A 420 -31.07 -11.96 -23.47
CA SER A 420 -30.05 -11.94 -24.54
C SER A 420 -28.66 -12.27 -23.98
N GLY A 421 -28.35 -13.57 -23.90
CA GLY A 421 -27.07 -14.10 -23.39
C GLY A 421 -25.81 -13.77 -24.21
N GLN A 422 -25.89 -12.90 -25.23
CA GLN A 422 -24.77 -12.64 -26.13
C GLN A 422 -23.79 -11.55 -25.64
N ASN A 423 -24.10 -10.80 -24.58
CA ASN A 423 -23.18 -9.81 -24.02
C ASN A 423 -23.43 -9.58 -22.51
N SER A 424 -23.10 -10.60 -21.70
CA SER A 424 -23.43 -10.66 -20.26
C SER A 424 -23.05 -9.42 -19.44
N MET A 425 -21.95 -8.73 -19.80
CA MET A 425 -21.51 -7.53 -19.06
C MET A 425 -22.29 -6.26 -19.44
N MET A 426 -22.63 -6.06 -20.71
CA MET A 426 -23.41 -4.89 -21.15
C MET A 426 -24.91 -5.07 -20.89
N SER A 427 -25.43 -6.30 -21.00
CA SER A 427 -26.81 -6.62 -20.62
C SER A 427 -27.02 -6.57 -19.10
N ALA A 428 -26.03 -6.94 -18.28
CA ALA A 428 -26.09 -6.74 -16.83
C ALA A 428 -26.09 -5.25 -16.43
N MET A 429 -25.33 -4.40 -17.13
CA MET A 429 -25.32 -2.94 -16.89
C MET A 429 -26.62 -2.24 -17.33
N MET A 430 -27.35 -2.82 -18.28
CA MET A 430 -28.61 -2.29 -18.83
C MET A 430 -29.84 -3.15 -18.44
N SER A 431 -29.71 -4.05 -17.46
CA SER A 431 -30.82 -4.91 -17.05
C SER A 431 -31.97 -4.06 -16.50
N THR A 432 -33.17 -4.39 -16.96
CA THR A 432 -34.43 -3.81 -16.50
C THR A 432 -35.14 -4.69 -15.48
N ASP A 433 -34.48 -5.75 -15.00
CA ASP A 433 -35.05 -6.63 -13.99
C ASP A 433 -35.24 -5.87 -12.68
N VAL A 434 -36.47 -5.94 -12.15
CA VAL A 434 -36.83 -5.34 -10.85
C VAL A 434 -37.07 -6.39 -9.78
N PHE A 435 -37.03 -7.68 -10.11
CA PHE A 435 -37.22 -8.77 -9.16
C PHE A 435 -35.89 -9.33 -8.70
N TYR A 436 -35.67 -9.37 -7.39
CA TYR A 436 -34.42 -9.86 -6.80
C TYR A 436 -34.70 -10.90 -5.72
N GLN A 437 -33.91 -11.98 -5.72
CA GLN A 437 -33.97 -12.96 -4.65
C GLN A 437 -33.37 -12.37 -3.38
N MET A 438 -34.11 -12.42 -2.27
CA MET A 438 -33.59 -12.04 -0.96
C MET A 438 -32.74 -13.17 -0.36
N PRO A 439 -31.70 -12.85 0.44
CA PRO A 439 -30.94 -13.84 1.18
C PRO A 439 -31.84 -14.75 2.03
N GLN A 440 -31.46 -16.02 2.13
CA GLN A 440 -32.21 -16.99 2.92
C GLN A 440 -32.14 -16.66 4.42
N ASN A 441 -30.98 -16.20 4.89
CA ASN A 441 -30.80 -15.78 6.27
C ASN A 441 -31.31 -14.35 6.52
N LYS A 442 -32.46 -14.27 7.19
CA LYS A 442 -33.14 -13.03 7.57
C LYS A 442 -32.30 -12.10 8.45
N SER A 443 -31.41 -12.63 9.28
CA SER A 443 -30.58 -11.81 10.18
C SER A 443 -29.60 -10.90 9.44
N LEU A 444 -29.33 -11.17 8.16
CA LEU A 444 -28.44 -10.37 7.34
C LEU A 444 -29.04 -9.01 6.96
N TYR A 445 -30.38 -8.90 6.83
CA TYR A 445 -31.02 -7.66 6.35
C TYR A 445 -32.12 -7.11 7.25
N GLU A 446 -32.86 -7.90 8.02
CA GLU A 446 -34.07 -7.40 8.73
C GLU A 446 -33.77 -6.23 9.68
N SER A 447 -32.58 -6.19 10.30
CA SER A 447 -32.17 -5.11 11.22
C SER A 447 -31.83 -3.79 10.51
N GLN A 448 -31.60 -3.83 9.20
CA GLN A 448 -31.16 -2.68 8.40
C GLN A 448 -32.35 -1.97 7.72
N TYR A 449 -33.53 -2.59 7.69
CA TYR A 449 -34.71 -2.09 6.97
C TYR A 449 -35.91 -1.90 7.89
N ASP A 450 -36.58 -0.76 7.74
CA ASP A 450 -37.88 -0.47 8.32
C ASP A 450 -39.01 -1.00 7.42
N VAL A 451 -39.96 -1.72 8.00
CA VAL A 451 -41.24 -2.04 7.34
C VAL A 451 -42.13 -0.80 7.38
N LYS A 452 -42.31 -0.14 6.23
CA LYS A 452 -43.17 1.06 6.12
C LYS A 452 -44.65 0.70 5.99
N ALA A 453 -44.96 -0.45 5.39
CA ALA A 453 -46.32 -1.01 5.32
C ALA A 453 -46.30 -2.54 5.18
N GLY A 454 -47.31 -3.23 5.70
CA GLY A 454 -47.44 -4.69 5.60
C GLY A 454 -46.46 -5.46 6.50
N ARG A 455 -45.81 -6.50 5.96
CA ARG A 455 -44.82 -7.34 6.65
C ARG A 455 -43.80 -7.95 5.68
N TRP A 456 -42.73 -8.55 6.22
CA TRP A 456 -41.86 -9.42 5.44
C TRP A 456 -42.59 -10.68 4.93
N PRO A 457 -42.20 -11.23 3.76
CA PRO A 457 -42.77 -12.46 3.24
C PRO A 457 -42.37 -13.66 4.10
N GLU A 458 -43.34 -14.57 4.29
CA GLU A 458 -43.20 -15.77 5.12
C GLU A 458 -43.38 -17.06 4.31
N LYS A 459 -43.87 -16.96 3.07
CA LYS A 459 -44.10 -18.08 2.16
C LYS A 459 -43.42 -17.84 0.83
N TYR A 460 -43.12 -18.92 0.12
CA TYR A 460 -42.54 -18.91 -1.22
C TYR A 460 -43.33 -18.03 -2.23
N ASN A 461 -44.65 -17.90 -2.08
CA ASN A 461 -45.51 -17.13 -2.99
C ASN A 461 -45.83 -15.71 -2.50
N GLU A 462 -44.98 -15.15 -1.62
CA GLU A 462 -45.08 -13.78 -1.13
C GLU A 462 -43.81 -12.98 -1.51
N CYS A 463 -43.97 -11.69 -1.82
CA CYS A 463 -42.88 -10.77 -2.12
C CYS A 463 -43.06 -9.41 -1.42
N VAL A 464 -42.01 -8.60 -1.42
CA VAL A 464 -41.96 -7.29 -0.75
C VAL A 464 -41.41 -6.24 -1.72
N VAL A 465 -41.91 -5.01 -1.66
CA VAL A 465 -41.32 -3.88 -2.41
C VAL A 465 -40.23 -3.24 -1.56
N VAL A 466 -39.01 -3.19 -2.09
CA VAL A 466 -37.86 -2.51 -1.50
C VAL A 466 -37.72 -1.14 -2.13
N LEU A 467 -37.86 -0.09 -1.33
CA LEU A 467 -37.71 1.31 -1.76
C LEU A 467 -36.23 1.72 -1.78
N THR A 468 -35.91 2.76 -2.55
CA THR A 468 -34.62 3.45 -2.41
C THR A 468 -34.47 4.07 -1.01
N SER A 469 -33.24 4.40 -0.59
CA SER A 469 -32.98 5.05 0.72
C SER A 469 -33.80 6.34 0.94
N ASN A 470 -34.09 7.07 -0.14
CA ASN A 470 -34.92 8.27 -0.14
C ASN A 470 -36.44 8.00 -0.20
N GLY A 471 -36.86 6.72 -0.21
CA GLY A 471 -38.26 6.31 -0.25
C GLY A 471 -38.90 6.36 -1.64
N ASN A 472 -38.11 6.47 -2.71
CA ASN A 472 -38.59 6.51 -4.10
C ASN A 472 -38.57 5.13 -4.75
N ILE A 473 -39.36 4.97 -5.83
CA ILE A 473 -39.35 3.83 -6.75
C ILE A 473 -39.14 4.32 -8.18
N SER A 474 -38.56 3.48 -9.05
CA SER A 474 -38.38 3.81 -10.47
C SER A 474 -39.72 3.85 -11.21
N ASP A 475 -39.78 4.63 -12.28
CA ASP A 475 -40.94 4.65 -13.18
C ASP A 475 -41.13 3.30 -13.89
N PHE A 476 -40.04 2.59 -14.18
CA PHE A 476 -40.08 1.22 -14.68
C PHE A 476 -40.82 0.27 -13.73
N MET A 477 -40.53 0.34 -12.42
CA MET A 477 -41.22 -0.47 -11.40
C MET A 477 -42.73 -0.19 -11.36
N LEU A 478 -43.16 1.05 -11.66
CA LEU A 478 -44.59 1.38 -11.74
C LEU A 478 -45.31 0.66 -12.88
N TYR A 479 -44.65 0.48 -14.03
CA TYR A 479 -45.18 -0.35 -15.11
C TYR A 479 -45.27 -1.81 -14.66
N THR A 480 -44.19 -2.35 -14.05
CA THR A 480 -44.15 -3.72 -13.51
C THR A 480 -45.30 -3.99 -12.54
N LEU A 481 -45.51 -3.10 -11.57
CA LEU A 481 -46.57 -3.20 -10.58
C LEU A 481 -47.98 -2.98 -11.15
N GLY A 482 -48.09 -2.35 -12.32
CA GLY A 482 -49.40 -2.05 -12.91
C GLY A 482 -50.08 -0.80 -12.48
N LEU A 483 -49.31 0.08 -11.88
CA LEU A 483 -49.76 1.42 -11.56
C LEU A 483 -49.67 2.34 -12.80
N ARG A 484 -48.93 1.92 -13.84
CA ARG A 484 -48.92 2.54 -15.17
C ARG A 484 -49.24 1.53 -16.28
N ASP A 485 -49.81 2.06 -17.36
CA ASP A 485 -50.17 1.29 -18.55
C ASP A 485 -48.92 0.99 -19.39
N TYR A 486 -48.68 -0.29 -19.66
CA TYR A 486 -47.56 -0.74 -20.48
C TYR A 486 -47.64 -0.29 -21.93
N ALA A 487 -48.83 0.05 -22.44
CA ALA A 487 -48.99 0.60 -23.78
C ALA A 487 -48.22 1.92 -23.97
N GLU A 488 -48.04 2.72 -22.90
CA GLU A 488 -47.20 3.93 -22.93
C GLU A 488 -45.72 3.58 -23.13
N LEU A 489 -45.23 2.53 -22.47
CA LEU A 489 -43.86 2.05 -22.62
C LEU A 489 -43.61 1.49 -24.02
N ASP A 490 -44.52 0.64 -24.50
CA ASP A 490 -44.43 0.07 -25.85
C ASP A 490 -44.44 1.16 -26.92
N ALA A 491 -45.26 2.21 -26.76
CA ALA A 491 -45.29 3.35 -27.68
C ALA A 491 -43.96 4.11 -27.71
N MET A 492 -43.33 4.34 -26.54
CA MET A 492 -42.01 4.97 -26.48
C MET A 492 -40.92 4.12 -27.14
N ILE A 493 -40.95 2.80 -26.91
CA ILE A 493 -40.00 1.85 -27.54
C ILE A 493 -40.20 1.83 -29.06
N GLN A 494 -41.44 1.79 -29.54
CA GLN A 494 -41.75 1.83 -30.97
C GLN A 494 -41.34 3.16 -31.61
N GLN A 495 -41.59 4.30 -30.96
CA GLN A 495 -41.10 5.60 -31.43
C GLN A 495 -39.57 5.62 -31.53
N PHE A 496 -38.87 5.06 -30.53
CA PHE A 496 -37.42 4.96 -30.55
C PHE A 496 -36.90 4.05 -31.67
N ILE A 497 -37.50 2.87 -31.88
CA ILE A 497 -37.15 1.94 -32.98
C ILE A 497 -37.37 2.61 -34.35
N ASN A 498 -38.42 3.41 -34.48
CA ASN A 498 -38.77 4.12 -35.72
C ASN A 498 -37.99 5.44 -35.92
N GLU A 499 -36.98 5.74 -35.08
CA GLU A 499 -36.21 6.99 -35.08
C GLU A 499 -37.08 8.27 -34.97
N GLU A 500 -38.26 8.14 -34.37
CA GLU A 500 -39.17 9.25 -34.11
C GLU A 500 -38.79 10.01 -32.82
N ASN A 501 -39.22 11.28 -32.71
CA ASN A 501 -39.08 12.00 -31.45
C ASN A 501 -39.95 11.34 -30.37
N VAL A 502 -39.32 10.76 -29.35
CA VAL A 502 -40.02 10.08 -28.25
C VAL A 502 -40.80 11.10 -27.42
N GLU A 503 -42.13 11.04 -27.47
CA GLU A 503 -43.01 11.88 -26.66
C GLU A 503 -43.22 11.25 -25.29
N THR A 504 -42.70 11.88 -24.23
CA THR A 504 -42.88 11.40 -22.86
C THR A 504 -44.14 12.01 -22.24
N THR A 505 -45.13 11.18 -21.89
CA THR A 505 -46.40 11.62 -21.29
C THR A 505 -46.37 11.69 -19.76
N PHE A 506 -45.18 11.74 -19.15
CA PHE A 506 -45.03 11.66 -17.69
C PHE A 506 -45.83 12.74 -16.96
N ARG A 507 -46.86 12.31 -16.22
CA ARG A 507 -47.57 13.14 -15.24
C ARG A 507 -47.17 12.64 -13.86
N GLY A 508 -46.31 13.38 -13.17
CA GLY A 508 -45.88 13.05 -11.81
C GLY A 508 -47.09 12.82 -10.90
N GLY A 509 -47.20 11.60 -10.36
CA GLY A 509 -48.19 11.20 -9.38
C GLY A 509 -47.50 10.55 -8.18
N SER A 510 -48.01 10.82 -6.97
CA SER A 510 -47.57 10.14 -5.75
C SER A 510 -48.49 8.95 -5.48
N TYR A 511 -47.92 7.77 -5.26
CA TYR A 511 -48.64 6.57 -4.84
C TYR A 511 -48.52 6.41 -3.32
N SER A 512 -49.56 5.87 -2.68
CA SER A 512 -49.53 5.49 -1.27
C SER A 512 -48.96 4.08 -1.10
N TYR A 513 -48.47 3.75 0.10
CA TYR A 513 -48.02 2.39 0.37
C TYR A 513 -49.15 1.35 0.28
N GLU A 514 -50.41 1.77 0.48
CA GLU A 514 -51.57 0.89 0.31
C GLU A 514 -51.82 0.52 -1.15
N ASP A 515 -51.44 1.38 -2.10
CA ASP A 515 -51.58 1.10 -3.54
C ASP A 515 -50.62 0.00 -4.02
N LEU A 516 -49.56 -0.26 -3.26
CA LEU A 516 -48.55 -1.28 -3.55
C LEU A 516 -48.91 -2.65 -2.95
N LEU A 517 -49.69 -2.67 -1.87
CA LEU A 517 -50.03 -3.89 -1.14
C LEU A 517 -51.12 -4.68 -1.85
N GLY A 518 -50.95 -6.00 -1.94
CA GLY A 518 -51.95 -6.89 -2.53
C GLY A 518 -51.90 -6.96 -4.06
N ILE A 519 -50.93 -6.31 -4.71
CA ILE A 519 -50.63 -6.54 -6.13
C ILE A 519 -50.21 -8.00 -6.32
N THR A 520 -50.81 -8.68 -7.29
CA THR A 520 -50.59 -10.10 -7.58
C THR A 520 -49.93 -10.30 -8.94
N PHE A 521 -48.96 -11.20 -8.99
CA PHE A 521 -48.31 -11.70 -10.20
C PHE A 521 -48.58 -13.19 -10.37
N LYS A 522 -48.28 -13.73 -11.54
CA LYS A 522 -48.44 -15.14 -11.91
C LYS A 522 -47.07 -15.80 -12.10
N ILE A 523 -46.83 -16.89 -11.39
CA ILE A 523 -45.62 -17.71 -11.55
C ILE A 523 -45.91 -18.80 -12.58
N VAL A 524 -45.01 -18.96 -13.55
CA VAL A 524 -45.06 -20.03 -14.56
C VAL A 524 -43.75 -20.79 -14.54
N ASN A 525 -43.77 -22.13 -14.57
CA ASN A 525 -42.54 -22.90 -14.66
C ASN A 525 -41.96 -22.82 -16.07
N ALA A 526 -40.64 -22.69 -16.17
CA ALA A 526 -39.96 -22.64 -17.46
C ALA A 526 -40.22 -23.88 -18.33
N SER A 527 -40.37 -25.06 -17.71
CA SER A 527 -40.66 -26.34 -18.35
C SER A 527 -42.10 -26.47 -18.88
N ASP A 528 -43.08 -25.76 -18.31
CA ASP A 528 -44.49 -25.84 -18.72
C ASP A 528 -44.79 -25.13 -20.06
N ARG A 529 -43.84 -24.32 -20.55
CA ARG A 529 -43.88 -23.71 -21.88
C ARG A 529 -43.67 -24.73 -23.00
N TYR A 530 -43.17 -25.92 -22.68
CA TYR A 530 -42.87 -26.95 -23.66
C TYR A 530 -43.98 -27.99 -23.72
N GLN A 531 -44.41 -28.32 -24.94
CA GLN A 531 -45.39 -29.37 -25.18
C GLN A 531 -44.77 -30.50 -25.99
N TYR A 532 -44.99 -31.75 -25.56
CA TYR A 532 -44.48 -32.92 -26.25
C TYR A 532 -45.19 -33.12 -27.59
N ASP A 533 -44.42 -33.12 -28.68
CA ASP A 533 -44.90 -33.42 -30.02
C ASP A 533 -44.68 -34.90 -30.34
N SER A 534 -45.74 -35.69 -30.22
CA SER A 534 -45.72 -37.14 -30.51
C SER A 534 -45.40 -37.49 -31.97
N GLN A 535 -45.55 -36.57 -32.92
CA GLN A 535 -45.26 -36.83 -34.34
C GLN A 535 -43.76 -36.84 -34.62
N TYR A 536 -43.01 -35.98 -33.94
CA TYR A 536 -41.55 -35.83 -34.13
C TYR A 536 -40.74 -36.34 -32.93
N SER A 537 -41.39 -36.79 -31.86
CA SER A 537 -40.77 -37.27 -30.62
C SER A 537 -39.88 -36.24 -29.91
N VAL A 538 -40.14 -34.96 -30.14
CA VAL A 538 -39.41 -33.82 -29.56
C VAL A 538 -40.35 -32.93 -28.75
N TRP A 539 -39.78 -32.11 -27.88
CA TRP A 539 -40.53 -31.08 -27.16
C TRP A 539 -40.49 -29.75 -27.92
N ARG A 540 -41.66 -29.20 -28.22
CA ARG A 540 -41.76 -27.88 -28.87
C ARG A 540 -42.00 -26.79 -27.84
N ASP A 541 -41.24 -25.72 -27.94
CA ASP A 541 -41.53 -24.47 -27.23
C ASP A 541 -42.84 -23.86 -27.76
N LYS A 542 -43.74 -23.49 -26.85
CA LYS A 542 -45.02 -22.82 -27.15
C LYS A 542 -45.02 -21.36 -26.71
N SER A 543 -43.86 -20.77 -26.45
CA SER A 543 -43.73 -19.36 -26.06
C SER A 543 -44.31 -18.38 -27.10
N ASP A 544 -44.33 -18.75 -28.39
CA ASP A 544 -44.92 -17.93 -29.48
C ASP A 544 -46.44 -18.15 -29.67
N ASP A 545 -47.05 -19.07 -28.92
CA ASP A 545 -48.49 -19.34 -28.97
C ASP A 545 -49.21 -18.54 -27.87
N ASP A 546 -49.64 -17.32 -28.22
CA ASP A 546 -50.28 -16.38 -27.28
C ASP A 546 -51.48 -17.00 -26.54
N ALA A 547 -52.26 -17.85 -27.20
CA ALA A 547 -53.45 -18.47 -26.62
C ALA A 547 -53.07 -19.54 -25.58
N TYR A 548 -52.05 -20.34 -25.89
CA TYR A 548 -51.48 -21.31 -24.95
C TYR A 548 -50.85 -20.61 -23.74
N MET A 549 -50.03 -19.59 -23.98
CA MET A 549 -49.35 -18.85 -22.93
C MET A 549 -50.32 -18.09 -22.03
N LEU A 550 -51.39 -17.49 -22.57
CA LEU A 550 -52.41 -16.81 -21.76
C LEU A 550 -53.15 -17.79 -20.82
N ASP A 551 -53.47 -19.00 -21.29
CA ASP A 551 -54.10 -20.05 -20.44
C ASP A 551 -53.12 -20.53 -19.36
N LEU A 552 -51.86 -20.78 -19.75
CA LEU A 552 -50.79 -21.17 -18.84
C LEU A 552 -50.54 -20.14 -17.73
N VAL A 553 -50.44 -18.85 -18.09
CA VAL A 553 -50.24 -17.75 -17.14
C VAL A 553 -51.44 -17.59 -16.22
N ARG A 554 -52.68 -17.69 -16.73
CA ARG A 554 -53.90 -17.63 -15.90
C ARG A 554 -53.98 -18.79 -14.90
N GLY A 555 -53.52 -19.98 -15.32
CA GLY A 555 -53.39 -21.18 -14.48
C GLY A 555 -52.24 -21.15 -13.49
N GLY A 556 -51.30 -20.22 -13.62
CA GLY A 556 -50.13 -20.06 -12.76
C GLY A 556 -50.46 -19.68 -11.31
N GLU A 557 -49.53 -19.98 -10.40
CA GLU A 557 -49.63 -19.68 -8.98
C GLU A 557 -49.53 -18.17 -8.71
N ASP A 558 -50.27 -17.66 -7.71
CA ASP A 558 -50.27 -16.24 -7.36
C ASP A 558 -49.06 -15.88 -6.47
N LEU A 559 -48.25 -14.91 -6.91
CA LEU A 559 -47.21 -14.24 -6.13
C LEU A 559 -47.73 -12.87 -5.67
N THR A 560 -47.84 -12.64 -4.35
CA THR A 560 -48.49 -11.43 -3.82
C THR A 560 -47.52 -10.51 -3.09
N VAL A 561 -47.62 -9.20 -3.34
CA VAL A 561 -46.91 -8.17 -2.56
C VAL A 561 -47.54 -8.02 -1.18
N VAL A 562 -46.81 -8.40 -0.13
CA VAL A 562 -47.29 -8.38 1.27
C VAL A 562 -46.69 -7.28 2.15
N GLY A 563 -45.70 -6.55 1.64
CA GLY A 563 -45.04 -5.49 2.38
C GLY A 563 -44.30 -4.48 1.51
N VAL A 564 -43.97 -3.34 2.12
CA VAL A 564 -43.10 -2.29 1.59
C VAL A 564 -42.06 -1.96 2.65
N VAL A 565 -40.78 -2.06 2.27
CA VAL A 565 -39.63 -1.87 3.16
C VAL A 565 -38.72 -0.77 2.62
N GLN A 566 -38.05 -0.06 3.52
CA GLN A 566 -37.10 0.99 3.21
C GLN A 566 -35.92 0.88 4.16
N ALA A 567 -34.73 1.23 3.69
CA ALA A 567 -33.56 1.38 4.55
C ALA A 567 -33.84 2.28 5.76
N SER A 568 -33.31 1.89 6.92
CA SER A 568 -33.37 2.71 8.14
C SER A 568 -32.47 3.95 8.01
N GLU A 569 -32.75 5.04 8.72
CA GLU A 569 -31.94 6.28 8.64
C GLU A 569 -30.47 6.08 9.08
N ASP A 570 -30.25 5.13 10.01
CA ASP A 570 -28.93 4.77 10.52
C ASP A 570 -28.28 3.58 9.75
N ALA A 571 -28.90 3.12 8.65
CA ALA A 571 -28.38 1.99 7.89
C ALA A 571 -27.22 2.43 7.00
N ASN A 572 -25.99 2.05 7.38
CA ASN A 572 -24.76 2.37 6.65
C ASN A 572 -24.45 1.41 5.48
N GLY A 573 -25.44 0.63 5.05
CA GLY A 573 -25.49 0.10 3.69
C GLY A 573 -26.63 -0.88 3.43
N LEU A 574 -26.82 -1.18 2.15
CA LEU A 574 -28.06 -1.74 1.63
C LEU A 574 -27.80 -3.12 1.03
N LEU A 575 -28.11 -4.18 1.78
CA LEU A 575 -27.98 -5.55 1.28
C LEU A 575 -29.03 -5.89 0.18
N LEU A 576 -30.24 -5.33 0.28
CA LEU A 576 -31.30 -5.54 -0.69
C LEU A 576 -31.25 -4.47 -1.78
N THR A 577 -31.33 -4.90 -3.04
CA THR A 577 -31.49 -4.01 -4.18
C THR A 577 -32.91 -3.42 -4.18
N SER A 578 -33.04 -2.12 -4.51
CA SER A 578 -34.34 -1.47 -4.69
C SER A 578 -35.12 -2.15 -5.82
N GLY A 579 -36.34 -2.61 -5.56
CA GLY A 579 -37.10 -3.45 -6.47
C GLY A 579 -38.19 -4.26 -5.76
N ILE A 580 -38.47 -5.47 -6.24
CA ILE A 580 -39.38 -6.43 -5.66
C ILE A 580 -38.57 -7.63 -5.16
N GLY A 581 -38.44 -7.76 -3.84
CA GLY A 581 -37.75 -8.86 -3.18
C GLY A 581 -38.65 -10.09 -3.06
N TYR A 582 -38.23 -11.23 -3.60
CA TYR A 582 -38.88 -12.53 -3.39
C TYR A 582 -38.01 -13.45 -2.53
N THR A 583 -38.63 -14.40 -1.83
CA THR A 583 -37.90 -15.32 -0.94
C THR A 583 -37.11 -16.38 -1.71
N ALA A 584 -35.97 -16.83 -1.19
CA ALA A 584 -35.22 -17.97 -1.75
C ALA A 584 -36.06 -19.26 -1.88
N GLU A 585 -37.09 -19.43 -1.03
CA GLU A 585 -38.04 -20.55 -1.13
C GLU A 585 -38.81 -20.57 -2.46
N LEU A 586 -39.04 -19.41 -3.11
CA LEU A 586 -39.68 -19.34 -4.42
C LEU A 586 -38.84 -20.04 -5.47
N THR A 587 -37.53 -19.74 -5.50
CA THR A 587 -36.57 -20.36 -6.41
C THR A 587 -36.49 -21.85 -6.18
N GLN A 588 -36.51 -22.28 -4.91
CA GLN A 588 -36.52 -23.71 -4.56
C GLN A 588 -37.80 -24.41 -5.05
N HIS A 589 -38.96 -23.77 -4.90
CA HIS A 589 -40.25 -24.30 -5.33
C HIS A 589 -40.31 -24.48 -6.85
N VAL A 590 -39.94 -23.46 -7.63
CA VAL A 590 -39.94 -23.55 -9.10
C VAL A 590 -38.93 -24.58 -9.63
N ALA A 591 -37.76 -24.70 -8.97
CA ALA A 591 -36.76 -25.70 -9.34
C ALA A 591 -37.26 -27.14 -9.06
N GLN A 592 -37.96 -27.36 -7.95
CA GLN A 592 -38.56 -28.66 -7.62
C GLN A 592 -39.66 -29.03 -8.63
N GLN A 593 -40.54 -28.09 -8.98
CA GLN A 593 -41.57 -28.32 -10.00
C GLN A 593 -40.95 -28.64 -11.37
N ALA A 594 -39.90 -27.91 -11.76
CA ALA A 594 -39.16 -28.19 -12.99
C ALA A 594 -38.54 -29.59 -12.98
N ALA A 595 -37.92 -30.03 -11.88
CA ALA A 595 -37.35 -31.37 -11.74
C ALA A 595 -38.40 -32.49 -11.86
N GLU A 596 -39.65 -32.23 -11.47
CA GLU A 596 -40.75 -33.17 -11.61
C GLU A 596 -41.37 -33.19 -13.01
N SER A 597 -41.07 -32.20 -13.85
CA SER A 597 -41.63 -32.08 -15.19
C SER A 597 -41.22 -33.26 -16.10
N PRO A 598 -42.10 -33.71 -17.02
CA PRO A 598 -41.77 -34.83 -17.90
C PRO A 598 -40.60 -34.54 -18.84
N ILE A 599 -40.45 -33.30 -19.31
CA ILE A 599 -39.37 -32.87 -20.20
C ILE A 599 -38.00 -32.96 -19.50
N VAL A 600 -37.90 -32.49 -18.26
CA VAL A 600 -36.67 -32.58 -17.46
C VAL A 600 -36.35 -34.03 -17.13
N LYS A 601 -37.35 -34.82 -16.71
CA LYS A 601 -37.16 -36.27 -16.46
C LYS A 601 -36.64 -37.02 -17.70
N GLN A 602 -37.13 -36.65 -18.88
CA GLN A 602 -36.65 -37.22 -20.14
C GLN A 602 -35.22 -36.79 -20.44
N GLN A 603 -34.88 -35.51 -20.25
CA GLN A 603 -33.51 -35.01 -20.47
C GLN A 603 -32.52 -35.65 -19.48
N LEU A 604 -32.90 -35.81 -18.20
CA LEU A 604 -32.07 -36.47 -17.18
C LEU A 604 -31.85 -37.97 -17.46
N ALA A 605 -32.80 -38.63 -18.13
CA ALA A 605 -32.72 -40.06 -18.45
C ALA A 605 -31.73 -40.34 -19.59
N ASP A 606 -31.57 -39.41 -20.54
CA ASP A 606 -30.60 -39.50 -21.63
C ASP A 606 -29.78 -38.22 -21.76
N ARG A 607 -28.53 -38.27 -21.25
CA ARG A 607 -27.60 -37.14 -21.25
C ARG A 607 -26.98 -36.86 -22.63
N SER A 608 -27.13 -37.77 -23.58
CA SER A 608 -26.47 -37.70 -24.88
C SER A 608 -27.33 -37.07 -25.96
N VAL A 609 -28.66 -37.06 -25.76
CA VAL A 609 -29.65 -36.60 -26.74
C VAL A 609 -30.32 -35.32 -26.25
N ASN A 610 -30.43 -34.34 -27.14
CA ASN A 610 -31.17 -33.11 -26.91
C ASN A 610 -32.68 -33.39 -27.06
N VAL A 611 -33.46 -33.24 -25.98
CA VAL A 611 -34.91 -33.52 -26.01
C VAL A 611 -35.73 -32.50 -26.81
N LEU A 612 -35.15 -31.33 -27.12
CA LEU A 612 -35.79 -30.28 -27.92
C LEU A 612 -35.64 -30.51 -29.42
N THR A 613 -34.52 -31.10 -29.86
CA THR A 613 -34.22 -31.35 -31.28
C THR A 613 -34.30 -32.83 -31.67
N GLY A 614 -34.18 -33.75 -30.71
CA GLY A 614 -34.12 -35.20 -30.95
C GLY A 614 -32.74 -35.73 -31.35
N GLU A 615 -31.74 -34.85 -31.46
CA GLU A 615 -30.39 -35.16 -31.96
C GLU A 615 -29.34 -35.23 -30.83
N PRO A 616 -28.23 -35.97 -31.01
CA PRO A 616 -27.14 -35.98 -30.03
C PRO A 616 -26.49 -34.61 -29.83
N PHE A 617 -26.17 -34.26 -28.58
CA PHE A 617 -25.40 -33.05 -28.29
C PHE A 617 -24.03 -33.09 -29.00
N GLY A 618 -23.65 -32.00 -29.66
CA GLY A 618 -22.37 -31.86 -30.36
C GLY A 618 -22.34 -32.32 -31.83
N GLN A 619 -23.44 -32.82 -32.39
CA GLN A 619 -23.56 -32.96 -33.85
C GLN A 619 -24.02 -31.62 -34.46
N GLN A 620 -23.08 -30.83 -34.97
CA GLN A 620 -23.39 -29.78 -35.94
C GLN A 620 -23.72 -30.46 -37.28
N GLU A 621 -24.96 -30.34 -37.75
CA GLU A 621 -25.19 -30.49 -39.18
C GLU A 621 -24.29 -29.47 -39.89
N SER A 622 -23.30 -29.96 -40.62
CA SER A 622 -22.48 -29.16 -41.54
C SER A 622 -23.30 -28.78 -42.78
N GLY A 623 -24.53 -28.32 -42.58
CA GLY A 623 -25.39 -27.71 -43.57
C GLY A 623 -25.46 -26.22 -43.29
N GLY A 624 -24.36 -25.50 -43.53
CA GLY A 624 -24.41 -24.04 -43.57
C GLY A 624 -25.48 -23.65 -44.58
N PHE A 625 -26.56 -23.04 -44.09
CA PHE A 625 -27.66 -22.60 -44.92
C PHE A 625 -27.13 -21.57 -45.92
N ASP A 626 -27.14 -21.90 -47.22
CA ASP A 626 -26.66 -21.00 -48.26
C ASP A 626 -27.64 -19.82 -48.41
N MET A 627 -27.22 -18.66 -47.91
CA MET A 627 -27.95 -17.39 -47.99
C MET A 627 -28.36 -17.04 -49.43
N GLY A 628 -27.67 -17.57 -50.44
CA GLY A 628 -28.02 -17.42 -51.86
C GLY A 628 -29.32 -18.09 -52.27
N SER A 629 -29.84 -19.02 -51.47
CA SER A 629 -31.10 -19.74 -51.76
C SER A 629 -32.38 -19.01 -51.30
N MET A 630 -32.24 -18.01 -50.42
CA MET A 630 -33.37 -17.24 -49.84
C MET A 630 -34.06 -16.31 -50.85
N PHE A 631 -33.28 -15.81 -51.82
CA PHE A 631 -33.75 -14.82 -52.78
C PHE A 631 -33.42 -15.28 -54.18
N SER A 632 -34.41 -15.21 -55.07
CA SER A 632 -34.16 -15.25 -56.51
C SER A 632 -34.17 -13.84 -57.05
N VAL A 633 -33.11 -13.49 -57.78
CA VAL A 633 -32.87 -12.17 -58.33
C VAL A 633 -33.07 -12.22 -59.85
N ASP A 634 -34.03 -11.45 -60.35
CA ASP A 634 -34.28 -11.28 -61.79
C ASP A 634 -33.36 -10.16 -62.33
N SER A 635 -32.22 -10.57 -62.88
CA SER A 635 -31.12 -9.69 -63.30
C SER A 635 -31.54 -8.64 -64.34
N GLU A 636 -32.49 -8.96 -65.23
CA GLU A 636 -32.98 -8.03 -66.25
C GLU A 636 -33.87 -6.94 -65.66
N LYS A 637 -34.67 -7.25 -64.63
CA LYS A 637 -35.52 -6.25 -63.96
C LYS A 637 -34.72 -5.35 -63.04
N LEU A 638 -33.73 -5.92 -62.35
CA LEU A 638 -32.86 -5.17 -61.45
C LEU A 638 -32.04 -4.13 -62.22
N GLN A 639 -31.56 -4.47 -63.43
CA GLN A 639 -30.83 -3.55 -64.29
C GLN A 639 -31.68 -2.40 -64.85
N ASN A 640 -33.00 -2.60 -64.98
CA ASN A 640 -33.94 -1.56 -65.46
C ASN A 640 -34.49 -0.66 -64.34
N ALA A 641 -34.38 -1.08 -63.07
CA ALA A 641 -34.85 -0.35 -61.89
C ALA A 641 -33.91 0.79 -61.47
N PHE A 642 -32.65 0.73 -61.87
CA PHE A 642 -31.65 1.78 -61.62
C PHE A 642 -31.37 2.55 -62.91
N ARG A 643 -31.71 3.85 -62.94
CA ARG A 643 -31.38 4.75 -64.06
C ARG A 643 -30.47 5.88 -63.60
N PHE A 644 -29.34 6.02 -64.29
CA PHE A 644 -28.32 7.02 -64.02
C PHE A 644 -28.01 7.80 -65.31
N GLU A 645 -28.40 9.08 -65.36
CA GLU A 645 -28.06 10.00 -66.46
C GLU A 645 -27.55 11.34 -65.88
N PRO A 646 -26.25 11.45 -65.56
CA PRO A 646 -25.66 12.71 -65.12
C PRO A 646 -25.30 13.63 -66.30
N ASP A 647 -25.61 14.93 -66.22
CA ASP A 647 -25.08 15.94 -67.15
C ASP A 647 -23.61 16.25 -66.82
N MET A 648 -22.73 15.44 -67.40
CA MET A 648 -21.27 15.55 -67.23
C MET A 648 -20.63 16.75 -67.95
N SER A 649 -21.35 17.49 -68.80
CA SER A 649 -20.78 18.63 -69.52
C SER A 649 -20.72 19.91 -68.67
N GLY A 650 -21.58 20.04 -67.66
CA GLY A 650 -21.60 21.18 -66.73
C GLY A 650 -20.59 21.06 -65.59
N LEU A 651 -20.35 19.84 -65.09
CA LEU A 651 -19.49 19.59 -63.93
C LEU A 651 -18.00 19.85 -64.25
N MET A 652 -17.56 19.47 -65.45
CA MET A 652 -16.14 19.48 -65.83
C MET A 652 -15.54 20.88 -66.03
N ASN A 653 -16.36 21.92 -66.23
CA ASN A 653 -15.88 23.30 -66.45
C ASN A 653 -15.76 24.13 -65.16
N SER A 654 -16.22 23.60 -64.02
CA SER A 654 -16.24 24.30 -62.73
C SER A 654 -15.15 23.85 -61.75
N LEU A 655 -14.60 22.65 -61.96
CA LEU A 655 -13.51 22.07 -61.17
C LEU A 655 -12.18 22.35 -61.86
N GLY A 656 -11.62 23.55 -61.65
CA GLY A 656 -10.31 23.94 -62.17
C GLY A 656 -9.16 23.15 -61.53
N LEU A 657 -8.94 21.91 -61.96
CA LEU A 657 -7.78 21.10 -61.56
C LEU A 657 -6.65 21.30 -62.56
N ASN A 658 -5.64 22.09 -62.17
CA ASN A 658 -4.42 22.22 -62.95
C ASN A 658 -3.27 21.56 -62.16
N ILE A 659 -3.09 20.25 -62.36
CA ILE A 659 -1.98 19.48 -61.79
C ILE A 659 -0.70 19.96 -62.49
N SER A 660 0.25 20.50 -61.73
CA SER A 660 1.53 20.87 -62.33
C SER A 660 2.38 19.62 -62.57
N SER A 661 3.11 19.59 -63.69
CA SER A 661 4.06 18.50 -63.99
C SER A 661 5.19 18.41 -62.98
N GLU A 662 5.43 19.48 -62.21
CA GLU A 662 6.46 19.56 -61.17
C GLU A 662 6.05 18.79 -59.92
N ASP A 663 4.77 18.88 -59.53
CA ASP A 663 4.26 18.23 -58.31
C ASP A 663 4.12 16.70 -58.49
N MET A 664 3.72 16.24 -59.68
CA MET A 664 3.70 14.80 -60.00
C MET A 664 5.13 14.23 -60.05
N GLY A 665 6.10 15.02 -60.52
CA GLY A 665 7.51 14.64 -60.58
C GLY A 665 8.13 14.42 -59.19
N GLN A 666 7.75 15.23 -58.20
CA GLN A 666 8.26 15.11 -56.83
C GLN A 666 7.75 13.84 -56.13
N ILE A 667 6.46 13.52 -56.28
CA ILE A 667 5.89 12.29 -55.69
C ILE A 667 6.55 11.04 -56.29
N MET A 668 6.72 11.00 -57.61
CA MET A 668 7.35 9.86 -58.29
C MET A 668 8.82 9.72 -57.90
N SER A 669 9.57 10.82 -57.77
CA SER A 669 10.95 10.78 -57.29
C SER A 669 11.07 10.28 -55.85
N ALA A 670 10.14 10.68 -54.98
CA ALA A 670 10.14 10.25 -53.58
C ALA A 670 9.82 8.75 -53.45
N LEU A 671 8.84 8.25 -54.22
CA LEU A 671 8.50 6.82 -54.24
C LEU A 671 9.63 5.94 -54.78
N LEU A 672 10.30 6.38 -55.85
CA LEU A 672 11.44 5.66 -56.42
C LEU A 672 12.64 5.62 -55.45
N THR A 673 12.89 6.71 -54.73
CA THR A 673 13.96 6.74 -53.72
C THR A 673 13.66 5.81 -52.55
N GLY A 674 12.40 5.77 -52.09
CA GLY A 674 11.99 4.84 -51.03
C GLY A 674 12.02 3.38 -51.49
N TYR A 675 11.69 3.08 -52.74
CA TYR A 675 11.81 1.72 -53.28
C TYR A 675 13.26 1.22 -53.34
N GLN A 676 14.22 2.11 -53.66
CA GLN A 676 15.65 1.76 -53.61
C GLN A 676 16.13 1.46 -52.19
N GLN A 677 15.60 2.14 -51.17
CA GLN A 677 15.91 1.81 -49.77
C GLN A 677 15.30 0.48 -49.34
N TYR A 678 14.07 0.20 -49.78
CA TYR A 678 13.42 -1.09 -49.57
C TYR A 678 14.24 -2.24 -50.16
N ALA A 679 14.71 -2.10 -51.40
CA ALA A 679 15.55 -3.08 -52.10
C ALA A 679 16.91 -3.34 -51.40
N ALA A 680 17.46 -2.37 -50.65
CA ALA A 680 18.72 -2.57 -49.92
C ALA A 680 18.63 -3.61 -48.79
N SER A 681 17.42 -3.88 -48.29
CA SER A 681 17.15 -4.90 -47.27
C SER A 681 16.51 -6.19 -47.83
N HIS A 682 16.14 -6.18 -49.12
CA HIS A 682 15.50 -7.28 -49.82
C HIS A 682 16.25 -7.50 -51.16
N PRO A 683 17.38 -8.25 -51.14
CA PRO A 683 18.24 -8.45 -52.31
C PRO A 683 17.51 -9.04 -53.53
N GLU A 684 16.46 -9.83 -53.30
CA GLU A 684 15.55 -10.37 -54.32
C GLU A 684 14.72 -9.30 -55.06
N ALA A 685 14.60 -8.10 -54.49
CA ALA A 685 13.92 -6.95 -55.09
C ALA A 685 14.91 -5.91 -55.67
N ASP A 686 16.23 -6.18 -55.64
CA ASP A 686 17.26 -5.29 -56.19
C ASP A 686 17.56 -5.61 -57.67
N TYR A 687 16.71 -5.07 -58.54
CA TYR A 687 16.78 -5.26 -59.99
C TYR A 687 17.90 -4.48 -60.67
N SER A 688 18.68 -3.67 -59.96
CA SER A 688 19.74 -2.84 -60.54
C SER A 688 20.93 -3.65 -61.09
N ALA A 689 21.12 -4.89 -60.61
CA ALA A 689 22.19 -5.79 -61.02
C ALA A 689 21.72 -6.96 -61.94
N LEU A 690 20.47 -6.93 -62.41
CA LEU A 690 19.85 -8.06 -63.14
C LEU A 690 20.67 -8.50 -64.37
N GLY A 691 21.21 -7.55 -65.13
CA GLY A 691 22.05 -7.84 -66.30
C GLY A 691 23.28 -8.69 -65.97
N GLN A 692 23.92 -8.50 -64.81
CA GLN A 692 25.05 -9.33 -64.38
C GLN A 692 24.59 -10.71 -63.90
N ALA A 693 23.44 -10.79 -63.23
CA ALA A 693 22.87 -12.05 -62.75
C ALA A 693 22.47 -12.98 -63.92
N VAL A 694 21.88 -12.43 -64.99
CA VAL A 694 21.54 -13.18 -66.22
C VAL A 694 22.82 -13.65 -66.94
N ILE A 695 23.84 -12.80 -67.03
CA ILE A 695 25.13 -13.18 -67.64
C ILE A 695 25.81 -14.30 -66.84
N GLY A 696 25.74 -14.26 -65.50
CA GLY A 696 26.25 -15.32 -64.64
C GLY A 696 25.54 -16.66 -64.87
N TYR A 697 24.21 -16.64 -65.00
CA TYR A 697 23.43 -17.83 -65.32
C TYR A 697 23.80 -18.42 -66.68
N LEU A 698 23.97 -17.61 -67.73
CA LEU A 698 24.35 -18.11 -69.07
C LEU A 698 25.75 -18.75 -69.10
N GLN A 699 26.59 -18.52 -68.08
CA GLN A 699 27.88 -19.19 -67.90
C GLN A 699 27.81 -20.51 -67.14
N THR A 700 26.68 -20.84 -66.51
CA THR A 700 26.46 -22.10 -65.79
C THR A 700 26.35 -23.29 -66.73
N ASP A 701 26.71 -24.47 -66.22
CA ASP A 701 26.61 -25.71 -66.99
C ASP A 701 25.15 -26.10 -67.26
N GLU A 702 24.20 -25.72 -66.40
CA GLU A 702 22.76 -25.89 -66.65
C GLU A 702 22.29 -25.08 -67.87
N ALA A 703 22.55 -23.77 -67.91
CA ALA A 703 22.13 -22.93 -69.04
C ALA A 703 22.78 -23.39 -70.37
N ARG A 704 24.06 -23.77 -70.31
CA ARG A 704 24.79 -24.33 -71.46
C ARG A 704 24.19 -25.63 -71.95
N SER A 705 23.70 -26.50 -71.05
CA SER A 705 23.03 -27.75 -71.44
C SER A 705 21.71 -27.50 -72.17
N VAL A 706 20.93 -26.51 -71.72
CA VAL A 706 19.66 -26.10 -72.32
C VAL A 706 19.88 -25.53 -73.72
N ILE A 707 20.88 -24.66 -73.88
CA ILE A 707 21.25 -24.08 -75.18
C ILE A 707 21.78 -25.16 -76.12
N THR A 708 22.67 -26.04 -75.64
CA THR A 708 23.25 -27.11 -76.45
C THR A 708 22.20 -28.10 -76.92
N ARG A 709 21.25 -28.49 -76.06
CA ARG A 709 20.12 -29.37 -76.39
C ARG A 709 19.25 -28.77 -77.49
N ASN A 710 18.83 -27.51 -77.32
CA ASN A 710 17.95 -26.86 -78.28
C ASN A 710 18.66 -26.60 -79.63
N ILE A 711 19.95 -26.26 -79.61
CA ILE A 711 20.74 -26.14 -80.84
C ILE A 711 20.95 -27.51 -81.51
N MET A 712 21.16 -28.60 -80.75
CA MET A 712 21.20 -29.96 -81.30
C MET A 712 19.86 -30.37 -81.91
N GLU A 713 18.72 -30.05 -81.28
CA GLU A 713 17.38 -30.31 -81.84
C GLU A 713 17.18 -29.58 -83.19
N ILE A 714 17.67 -28.34 -83.30
CA ILE A 714 17.61 -27.56 -84.55
C ILE A 714 18.52 -28.17 -85.63
N ILE A 715 19.68 -28.71 -85.23
CA ILE A 715 20.64 -29.37 -86.14
C ILE A 715 20.15 -30.77 -86.58
N GLU A 716 19.53 -31.55 -85.69
CA GLU A 716 18.93 -32.85 -86.01
C GLU A 716 17.74 -32.71 -86.97
N ALA A 717 16.92 -31.67 -86.79
CA ALA A 717 15.80 -31.37 -87.69
C ALA A 717 16.24 -31.02 -89.11
N ASN A 718 17.49 -30.57 -89.30
CA ASN A 718 18.06 -30.12 -90.58
C ASN A 718 19.07 -31.11 -91.20
N GLY A 719 19.06 -32.39 -90.79
CA GLY A 719 19.76 -33.46 -91.52
C GLY A 719 21.05 -34.00 -90.90
N GLY A 720 21.26 -33.80 -89.60
CA GLY A 720 22.16 -34.63 -88.77
C GLY A 720 23.65 -34.60 -89.14
N LEU A 721 24.39 -33.66 -88.56
CA LEU A 721 25.87 -33.62 -88.58
C LEU A 721 26.41 -33.33 -87.16
N THR A 722 27.51 -34.01 -86.79
CA THR A 722 28.12 -33.89 -85.46
C THR A 722 29.09 -32.70 -85.39
N VAL A 723 28.70 -31.65 -84.69
CA VAL A 723 29.54 -30.47 -84.37
C VAL A 723 30.33 -30.71 -83.08
N SER A 724 31.59 -30.27 -83.00
CA SER A 724 32.38 -30.41 -81.77
C SER A 724 31.93 -29.42 -80.68
N GLN A 725 32.01 -29.83 -79.41
CA GLN A 725 31.65 -28.97 -78.28
C GLN A 725 32.47 -27.67 -78.24
N ASP A 726 33.73 -27.69 -78.68
CA ASP A 726 34.58 -26.49 -78.69
C ASP A 726 34.15 -25.49 -79.78
N GLN A 727 33.70 -25.96 -80.95
CA GLN A 727 33.17 -25.07 -81.99
C GLN A 727 31.82 -24.45 -81.60
N LEU A 728 30.99 -25.18 -80.86
CA LEU A 728 29.70 -24.67 -80.37
C LEU A 728 29.91 -23.61 -79.25
N ARG A 729 30.93 -23.81 -78.41
CA ARG A 729 31.32 -22.84 -77.36
C ARG A 729 31.79 -21.52 -77.95
N GLN A 730 32.53 -21.56 -79.06
CA GLN A 730 33.06 -20.36 -79.69
C GLN A 730 31.96 -19.53 -80.36
N LEU A 731 30.99 -20.18 -81.03
CA LEU A 731 29.81 -19.51 -81.58
C LEU A 731 29.03 -18.71 -80.53
N ILE A 732 28.72 -19.35 -79.39
CA ILE A 732 27.94 -18.71 -78.33
C ILE A 732 28.70 -17.50 -77.78
N THR A 733 30.02 -17.59 -77.66
CA THR A 733 30.86 -16.49 -77.17
C THR A 733 30.86 -15.30 -78.14
N ASP A 734 30.92 -15.55 -79.44
CA ASP A 734 30.94 -14.50 -80.46
C ASP A 734 29.58 -13.80 -80.60
N ILE A 735 28.48 -14.56 -80.55
CA ILE A 735 27.10 -14.01 -80.53
C ILE A 735 26.89 -13.12 -79.30
N MET A 736 27.34 -13.57 -78.12
CA MET A 736 27.16 -12.81 -76.88
C MET A 736 28.03 -11.54 -76.82
N THR A 737 29.24 -11.59 -77.40
CA THR A 737 30.11 -10.42 -77.49
C THR A 737 29.51 -9.37 -78.42
N GLY A 738 28.93 -9.79 -79.56
CA GLY A 738 28.24 -8.90 -80.48
C GLY A 738 26.94 -8.31 -79.91
N TYR A 739 26.19 -9.09 -79.12
CA TYR A 739 24.99 -8.62 -78.43
C TYR A 739 25.31 -7.51 -77.42
N GLN A 740 26.39 -7.66 -76.64
CA GLN A 740 26.81 -6.63 -75.68
C GLN A 740 27.16 -5.29 -76.36
N GLN A 741 27.84 -5.32 -77.51
CA GLN A 741 28.10 -4.11 -78.28
C GLN A 741 26.81 -3.48 -78.84
N TYR A 742 25.91 -4.31 -79.37
CA TYR A 742 24.63 -3.84 -79.93
C TYR A 742 23.71 -3.22 -78.87
N ALA A 743 23.62 -3.82 -77.68
CA ALA A 743 22.83 -3.29 -76.58
C ALA A 743 23.39 -1.96 -76.04
N ALA A 744 24.73 -1.83 -75.98
CA ALA A 744 25.39 -0.61 -75.55
C ALA A 744 25.23 0.56 -76.55
N GLU A 745 25.26 0.30 -77.86
CA GLU A 745 25.08 1.34 -78.89
C GLU A 745 23.64 1.84 -79.00
N ASN A 746 22.64 0.98 -78.77
CA ASN A 746 21.23 1.34 -78.87
C ASN A 746 20.62 1.82 -77.53
N GLY A 747 21.44 1.93 -76.48
CA GLY A 747 21.00 2.40 -75.16
C GLY A 747 19.99 1.46 -74.49
N TYR A 748 20.05 0.17 -74.83
CA TYR A 748 19.16 -0.86 -74.28
C TYR A 748 19.64 -1.23 -72.89
N THR A 749 19.21 -0.43 -71.92
CA THR A 749 19.54 -0.59 -70.50
C THR A 749 18.41 -1.22 -69.69
N ASP A 750 17.26 -1.48 -70.31
CA ASP A 750 16.07 -2.02 -69.66
C ASP A 750 16.15 -3.56 -69.58
N PRO A 751 16.34 -4.15 -68.38
CA PRO A 751 16.59 -5.59 -68.24
C PRO A 751 15.36 -6.46 -68.53
N ASP A 752 14.14 -5.91 -68.40
CA ASP A 752 12.89 -6.66 -68.54
C ASP A 752 12.52 -6.94 -70.00
N ARG A 753 13.13 -6.17 -70.91
CA ARG A 753 12.97 -6.33 -72.36
C ARG A 753 14.12 -7.08 -73.01
N PHE A 754 14.96 -7.73 -72.20
CA PHE A 754 16.09 -8.55 -72.68
C PHE A 754 15.66 -9.56 -73.77
N ASN A 755 14.48 -10.16 -73.64
CA ASN A 755 13.97 -11.12 -74.61
C ASN A 755 13.64 -10.49 -75.97
N GLU A 756 13.04 -9.30 -75.96
CA GLU A 756 12.77 -8.55 -77.18
C GLU A 756 14.07 -8.07 -77.82
N TYR A 757 15.01 -7.55 -77.01
CA TYR A 757 16.29 -7.02 -77.50
C TYR A 757 17.22 -8.11 -78.04
N LEU A 758 17.27 -9.27 -77.40
CA LEU A 758 18.05 -10.40 -77.88
C LEU A 758 17.43 -11.00 -79.14
N ALA A 759 16.09 -11.11 -79.20
CA ALA A 759 15.40 -11.56 -80.41
C ALA A 759 15.61 -10.59 -81.58
N GLU A 760 15.53 -9.28 -81.34
CA GLU A 760 15.81 -8.23 -82.32
C GLU A 760 17.27 -8.30 -82.80
N TYR A 761 18.23 -8.46 -81.87
CA TYR A 761 19.65 -8.60 -82.20
C TYR A 761 19.93 -9.84 -83.08
N LEU A 762 19.36 -11.01 -82.75
CA LEU A 762 19.58 -12.24 -83.52
C LEU A 762 19.02 -12.16 -84.94
N GLN A 763 18.08 -11.25 -85.20
CA GLN A 763 17.55 -10.95 -86.54
C GLN A 763 18.41 -9.92 -87.31
N THR A 764 19.40 -9.29 -86.68
CA THR A 764 20.27 -8.33 -87.35
C THR A 764 21.19 -8.99 -88.38
N PRO A 765 21.56 -8.28 -89.47
CA PRO A 765 22.51 -8.79 -90.45
C PRO A 765 23.87 -9.18 -89.85
N GLN A 766 24.25 -8.56 -88.72
CA GLN A 766 25.51 -8.82 -88.01
C GLN A 766 25.48 -10.15 -87.26
N ALA A 767 24.39 -10.45 -86.52
CA ALA A 767 24.22 -11.74 -85.85
C ALA A 767 24.09 -12.90 -86.86
N GLN A 768 23.35 -12.67 -87.95
CA GLN A 768 23.22 -13.64 -89.04
C GLN A 768 24.57 -13.90 -89.75
N ALA A 769 25.46 -12.91 -89.83
CA ALA A 769 26.81 -13.09 -90.39
C ALA A 769 27.71 -13.94 -89.47
N ILE A 770 27.62 -13.78 -88.15
CA ILE A 770 28.38 -14.59 -87.17
C ILE A 770 27.91 -16.05 -87.24
N ILE A 771 26.60 -16.27 -87.28
CA ILE A 771 25.99 -17.60 -87.42
C ILE A 771 26.34 -18.22 -88.78
N GLY A 772 26.28 -17.43 -89.86
CA GLY A 772 26.61 -17.87 -91.22
C GLY A 772 28.09 -18.23 -91.41
N ALA A 773 29.02 -17.43 -90.85
CA ALA A 773 30.45 -17.71 -90.91
C ALA A 773 30.81 -18.99 -90.14
N TRP A 774 30.25 -19.17 -88.94
CA TRP A 774 30.41 -20.40 -88.18
C TRP A 774 29.81 -21.61 -88.89
N ALA A 775 28.62 -21.47 -89.48
CA ALA A 775 27.99 -22.55 -90.23
C ALA A 775 28.85 -22.96 -91.43
N GLN A 776 29.47 -22.01 -92.13
CA GLN A 776 30.37 -22.28 -93.25
C GLN A 776 31.66 -23.00 -92.84
N GLU A 777 32.19 -22.70 -91.65
CA GLU A 777 33.43 -23.29 -91.11
C GLU A 777 33.20 -24.66 -90.43
N ALA A 778 32.02 -24.88 -89.85
CA ALA A 778 31.65 -26.12 -89.17
C ALA A 778 31.03 -27.19 -90.09
N LEU A 779 30.33 -26.80 -91.18
CA LEU A 779 29.46 -27.71 -91.95
C LEU A 779 29.86 -27.96 -93.42
N GLY A 780 30.85 -27.25 -93.98
CA GLY A 780 31.23 -27.41 -95.39
C GLY A 780 30.09 -27.04 -96.37
N ASP A 781 30.34 -27.17 -97.68
CA ASP A 781 29.52 -26.61 -98.78
C ASP A 781 28.12 -27.26 -98.89
N LEU A 782 27.21 -26.88 -97.99
CA LEU A 782 25.78 -27.18 -98.02
C LEU A 782 24.99 -25.89 -97.78
N SER A 783 24.15 -25.57 -98.76
CA SER A 783 23.34 -24.37 -98.87
C SER A 783 22.08 -24.43 -98.01
N GLU A 784 21.90 -23.39 -97.19
CA GLU A 784 20.70 -22.94 -96.45
C GLU A 784 20.19 -23.84 -95.31
N ILE A 785 20.70 -23.59 -94.10
CA ILE A 785 19.99 -23.92 -92.86
C ILE A 785 18.96 -22.81 -92.62
N THR A 786 17.67 -23.16 -92.67
CA THR A 786 16.60 -22.21 -92.32
C THR A 786 16.13 -22.51 -90.90
N VAL A 787 16.45 -21.61 -89.95
CA VAL A 787 15.91 -21.68 -88.59
C VAL A 787 14.53 -21.01 -88.59
N THR A 788 13.51 -21.71 -88.11
CA THR A 788 12.14 -21.16 -88.07
C THR A 788 11.92 -20.27 -86.85
N ASP A 789 11.02 -19.28 -86.97
CA ASP A 789 10.66 -18.38 -85.87
C ASP A 789 10.16 -19.14 -84.62
N GLU A 790 9.49 -20.27 -84.84
CA GLU A 790 9.01 -21.15 -83.77
C GLU A 790 10.16 -21.83 -83.01
N GLN A 791 11.20 -22.27 -83.71
CA GLN A 791 12.41 -22.85 -83.10
C GLN A 791 13.22 -21.79 -82.34
N MET A 792 13.26 -20.55 -82.83
CA MET A 792 13.94 -19.46 -82.15
C MET A 792 13.20 -19.04 -80.87
N ASN A 793 11.87 -18.92 -80.94
CA ASN A 793 11.05 -18.58 -79.77
C ASN A 793 11.11 -19.67 -78.69
N LYS A 794 11.19 -20.96 -79.09
CA LYS A 794 11.38 -22.07 -78.16
C LYS A 794 12.73 -22.00 -77.44
N LEU A 795 13.82 -21.70 -78.17
CA LEU A 795 15.15 -21.52 -77.58
C LEU A 795 15.15 -20.41 -76.52
N VAL A 796 14.58 -19.25 -76.86
CA VAL A 796 14.50 -18.08 -75.97
C VAL A 796 13.65 -18.41 -74.74
N SER A 797 12.49 -19.04 -74.93
CA SER A 797 11.57 -19.44 -73.85
C SER A 797 12.21 -20.42 -72.86
N ASP A 798 12.95 -21.42 -73.35
CA ASP A 798 13.64 -22.40 -72.50
C ASP A 798 14.78 -21.77 -71.69
N ILE A 799 15.50 -20.80 -72.27
CA ILE A 799 16.58 -20.08 -71.57
C ILE A 799 16.01 -19.24 -70.41
N ILE A 800 14.91 -18.52 -70.63
CA ILE A 800 14.25 -17.69 -69.62
C ILE A 800 13.67 -18.55 -68.49
N SER A 801 13.01 -19.66 -68.85
CA SER A 801 12.41 -20.57 -67.87
C SER A 801 13.47 -21.17 -66.95
N GLY A 802 14.65 -21.48 -67.49
CA GLY A 802 15.77 -21.94 -66.67
C GLY A 802 16.39 -20.83 -65.81
N TYR A 803 16.37 -19.57 -66.25
CA TYR A 803 16.86 -18.45 -65.44
C TYR A 803 15.97 -18.17 -64.23
N SER A 804 14.65 -18.19 -64.38
CA SER A 804 13.71 -17.99 -63.24
C SER A 804 13.93 -19.04 -62.14
N ALA A 805 14.15 -20.30 -62.51
CA ALA A 805 14.50 -21.36 -61.56
C ALA A 805 15.86 -21.10 -60.87
N TYR A 806 16.86 -20.63 -61.61
CA TYR A 806 18.18 -20.27 -61.05
C TYR A 806 18.11 -19.06 -60.12
N ALA A 807 17.31 -18.04 -60.46
CA ALA A 807 17.13 -16.83 -59.68
C ALA A 807 16.43 -17.14 -58.34
N SER A 808 15.36 -17.92 -58.38
CA SER A 808 14.67 -18.38 -57.16
C SER A 808 15.55 -19.23 -56.25
N ALA A 809 16.46 -20.05 -56.79
CA ALA A 809 17.32 -20.92 -55.98
C ALA A 809 18.49 -20.18 -55.32
N ASN A 810 18.98 -19.09 -55.93
CA ASN A 810 20.15 -18.34 -55.46
C ASN A 810 19.81 -16.98 -54.84
N GLY A 811 18.52 -16.70 -54.62
CA GLY A 811 18.05 -15.43 -54.04
C GLY A 811 18.39 -14.22 -54.91
N MET A 812 18.39 -14.40 -56.24
CA MET A 812 18.66 -13.33 -57.19
C MET A 812 17.34 -12.75 -57.74
N PRO A 813 17.32 -11.52 -58.25
CA PRO A 813 16.08 -10.87 -58.65
C PRO A 813 15.44 -11.56 -59.87
N ASP A 814 14.15 -11.90 -59.75
CA ASP A 814 13.36 -12.50 -60.84
C ASP A 814 12.57 -11.40 -61.57
N PRO A 815 12.85 -11.15 -62.87
CA PRO A 815 12.22 -10.06 -63.62
C PRO A 815 10.71 -10.24 -63.81
N THR A 816 10.19 -11.47 -63.64
CA THR A 816 8.74 -11.72 -63.70
C THR A 816 7.99 -11.25 -62.46
N LYS A 817 8.70 -10.92 -61.37
CA LYS A 817 8.13 -10.57 -60.06
C LYS A 817 8.30 -9.10 -59.65
N ILE A 818 8.81 -8.25 -60.55
CA ILE A 818 9.05 -6.83 -60.24
C ILE A 818 7.78 -6.12 -59.76
N GLY A 819 6.65 -6.36 -60.44
CA GLY A 819 5.36 -5.76 -60.07
C GLY A 819 4.87 -6.21 -58.70
N GLU A 820 5.13 -7.45 -58.31
CA GLU A 820 4.74 -8.00 -57.01
C GLU A 820 5.55 -7.35 -55.89
N HIS A 821 6.88 -7.24 -56.05
CA HIS A 821 7.74 -6.60 -55.06
C HIS A 821 7.53 -5.08 -54.96
N PHE A 822 7.22 -4.40 -56.07
CA PHE A 822 6.85 -2.98 -56.03
C PHE A 822 5.47 -2.76 -55.39
N SER A 823 4.51 -3.65 -55.63
CA SER A 823 3.20 -3.62 -54.96
C SER A 823 3.34 -3.85 -53.46
N ALA A 824 4.17 -4.81 -53.05
CA ALA A 824 4.48 -5.05 -51.64
C ALA A 824 5.13 -3.81 -51.00
N TYR A 825 6.02 -3.11 -51.71
CA TYR A 825 6.55 -1.83 -51.24
C TYR A 825 5.47 -0.75 -51.11
N LEU A 826 4.54 -0.63 -52.06
CA LEU A 826 3.46 0.37 -51.99
C LEU A 826 2.50 0.15 -50.81
N GLU A 827 2.38 -1.08 -50.32
CA GLU A 827 1.62 -1.43 -49.11
C GLU A 827 2.37 -1.10 -47.81
N THR A 828 3.67 -0.81 -47.87
CA THR A 828 4.41 -0.41 -46.68
C THR A 828 3.94 0.95 -46.17
N ALA A 829 3.94 1.11 -44.85
CA ALA A 829 3.59 2.37 -44.20
C ALA A 829 4.43 3.55 -44.72
N GLN A 830 5.68 3.30 -45.12
CA GLN A 830 6.56 4.32 -45.69
C GLN A 830 6.06 4.81 -47.06
N ALA A 831 5.64 3.92 -47.96
CA ALA A 831 5.10 4.29 -49.27
C ALA A 831 3.71 4.92 -49.17
N GLN A 832 2.85 4.40 -48.28
CA GLN A 832 1.53 4.98 -48.01
C GLN A 832 1.63 6.40 -47.43
N ALA A 833 2.62 6.67 -46.58
CA ALA A 833 2.87 8.02 -46.06
C ALA A 833 3.36 9.00 -47.14
N ILE A 834 4.22 8.56 -48.06
CA ILE A 834 4.68 9.38 -49.20
C ILE A 834 3.50 9.73 -50.12
N LEU A 835 2.61 8.77 -50.40
CA LEU A 835 1.40 8.99 -51.21
C LEU A 835 0.40 9.92 -50.52
N ALA A 836 0.11 9.68 -49.24
CA ALA A 836 -0.83 10.49 -48.45
C ALA A 836 -0.34 11.94 -48.34
N SER A 837 0.94 12.14 -48.00
CA SER A 837 1.55 13.47 -47.91
C SER A 837 1.54 14.21 -49.24
N GLY A 838 1.76 13.51 -50.36
CA GLY A 838 1.71 14.07 -51.71
C GLY A 838 0.31 14.54 -52.09
N LEU A 839 -0.73 13.79 -51.72
CA LEU A 839 -2.12 14.09 -52.04
C LEU A 839 -2.72 15.20 -51.17
N THR A 840 -2.37 15.27 -49.87
CA THR A 840 -2.85 16.35 -48.98
C THR A 840 -2.32 17.73 -49.34
N GLY A 841 -1.18 17.81 -50.03
CA GLY A 841 -0.66 19.08 -50.55
C GLY A 841 -1.39 19.58 -51.81
N MET A 842 -2.26 18.76 -52.42
CA MET A 842 -2.80 18.96 -53.77
C MET A 842 -4.30 19.31 -53.82
N VAL A 843 -5.03 19.35 -52.71
CA VAL A 843 -6.49 19.55 -52.72
C VAL A 843 -6.95 20.58 -51.68
N ASP A 844 -7.50 21.70 -52.15
CA ASP A 844 -8.23 22.65 -51.30
C ASP A 844 -9.70 22.20 -51.18
N MET A 845 -10.05 21.58 -50.05
CA MET A 845 -11.34 20.89 -49.85
C MET A 845 -12.49 21.78 -49.37
N SER A 846 -12.30 23.08 -49.24
CA SER A 846 -13.30 23.95 -48.58
C SER A 846 -14.55 24.29 -49.40
N GLY A 847 -14.65 23.88 -50.68
CA GLY A 847 -15.79 24.20 -51.56
C GLY A 847 -16.34 23.07 -52.44
N MET A 848 -15.81 21.84 -52.34
CA MET A 848 -16.16 20.73 -53.25
C MET A 848 -17.38 19.93 -52.77
N GLU A 849 -17.63 19.83 -51.45
CA GLU A 849 -18.70 19.02 -50.86
C GLU A 849 -20.11 19.50 -51.25
N GLU A 850 -20.35 20.82 -51.22
CA GLU A 850 -21.70 21.38 -51.41
C GLU A 850 -22.17 21.31 -52.88
N GLN A 851 -21.24 21.28 -53.83
CA GLN A 851 -21.54 21.22 -55.27
C GLN A 851 -21.60 19.77 -55.81
N PHE A 852 -20.79 18.87 -55.25
CA PHE A 852 -20.84 17.44 -55.59
C PHE A 852 -22.14 16.80 -55.08
N ALA A 853 -22.58 17.16 -53.87
CA ALA A 853 -23.83 16.64 -53.30
C ALA A 853 -25.06 16.94 -54.17
N ARG A 854 -25.18 18.16 -54.70
CA ARG A 854 -26.32 18.54 -55.57
C ARG A 854 -26.34 17.86 -56.93
N ALA A 855 -25.17 17.60 -57.53
CA ALA A 855 -25.08 16.98 -58.85
C ALA A 855 -25.37 15.48 -58.82
N VAL A 856 -25.08 14.80 -57.70
CA VAL A 856 -25.38 13.38 -57.50
C VAL A 856 -26.87 13.19 -57.17
N GLU A 857 -27.47 14.11 -56.42
CA GLU A 857 -28.89 14.05 -56.02
C GLU A 857 -29.86 14.18 -57.22
N GLU A 858 -29.51 14.97 -58.25
CA GLU A 858 -30.34 15.13 -59.46
C GLU A 858 -30.14 14.03 -60.53
N GLY A 859 -29.02 13.30 -60.50
CA GLY A 859 -28.65 12.31 -61.55
C GLY A 859 -29.07 10.86 -61.27
N PHE A 860 -29.59 10.58 -60.08
CA PHE A 860 -29.91 9.23 -59.62
C PHE A 860 -31.42 9.06 -59.42
N SER A 861 -32.07 8.19 -60.19
CA SER A 861 -33.47 7.83 -59.97
C SER A 861 -33.66 6.31 -59.93
N ILE A 862 -34.31 5.84 -58.87
CA ILE A 862 -34.65 4.43 -58.68
C ILE A 862 -36.15 4.27 -58.90
N ASP A 863 -36.55 3.39 -59.81
CA ASP A 863 -37.93 2.97 -59.96
C ASP A 863 -38.25 1.92 -58.88
N SER A 864 -38.85 2.38 -57.78
CA SER A 864 -39.14 1.57 -56.60
C SER A 864 -40.09 0.40 -56.89
N GLN A 865 -40.98 0.51 -57.89
CA GLN A 865 -41.86 -0.57 -58.30
C GLN A 865 -41.12 -1.64 -59.09
N ALA A 866 -40.24 -1.25 -60.01
CA ALA A 866 -39.41 -2.20 -60.77
C ALA A 866 -38.40 -2.92 -59.86
N LEU A 867 -37.83 -2.23 -58.87
CA LEU A 867 -36.90 -2.80 -57.89
C LEU A 867 -37.58 -3.87 -57.02
N SER A 868 -38.80 -3.58 -56.53
CA SER A 868 -39.56 -4.53 -55.70
C SER A 868 -39.95 -5.82 -56.43
N GLN A 869 -40.05 -5.79 -57.76
CA GLN A 869 -40.40 -6.95 -58.59
C GLN A 869 -39.19 -7.76 -59.07
N ALA A 870 -37.96 -7.27 -58.84
CA ALA A 870 -36.72 -7.93 -59.21
C ALA A 870 -36.21 -8.90 -58.14
N PHE A 871 -36.71 -8.78 -56.90
CA PHE A 871 -36.41 -9.66 -55.79
C PHE A 871 -37.64 -10.47 -55.41
N THR A 872 -37.56 -11.79 -55.56
CA THR A 872 -38.59 -12.71 -55.04
C THR A 872 -37.98 -13.52 -53.91
N MET A 873 -38.57 -13.41 -52.71
CA MET A 873 -38.26 -14.33 -51.62
C MET A 873 -38.77 -15.72 -51.99
N ASN A 874 -37.91 -16.72 -51.89
CA ASN A 874 -38.26 -18.11 -52.18
C ASN A 874 -38.96 -18.80 -51.00
N MET A 875 -39.13 -18.07 -49.89
CA MET A 875 -39.71 -18.54 -48.64
C MET A 875 -40.89 -17.65 -48.25
N THR A 876 -41.85 -18.22 -47.52
CA THR A 876 -42.95 -17.44 -46.93
C THR A 876 -42.43 -16.59 -45.77
N SER A 877 -43.19 -15.54 -45.39
CA SER A 877 -42.83 -14.67 -44.26
C SER A 877 -42.66 -15.45 -42.95
N GLN A 878 -43.43 -16.54 -42.78
CA GLN A 878 -43.33 -17.43 -41.63
C GLN A 878 -42.04 -18.25 -41.63
N GLU A 879 -41.69 -18.86 -42.76
CA GLU A 879 -40.46 -19.67 -42.90
C GLU A 879 -39.20 -18.81 -42.79
N PHE A 880 -39.23 -17.56 -43.26
CA PHE A 880 -38.12 -16.62 -43.12
C PHE A 880 -37.91 -16.18 -41.66
N THR A 881 -38.99 -15.95 -40.91
CA THR A 881 -38.92 -15.64 -39.48
C THR A 881 -38.41 -16.84 -38.68
N GLU A 882 -38.90 -18.05 -38.95
CA GLU A 882 -38.41 -19.29 -38.32
C GLU A 882 -36.92 -19.52 -38.61
N LEU A 883 -36.47 -19.28 -39.84
CA LEU A 883 -35.07 -19.36 -40.24
C LEU A 883 -34.20 -18.32 -39.50
N MET A 884 -34.61 -17.05 -39.46
CA MET A 884 -33.87 -16.00 -38.74
C MET A 884 -33.81 -16.25 -37.23
N MET A 885 -34.87 -16.78 -36.64
CA MET A 885 -34.88 -17.21 -35.23
C MET A 885 -33.92 -18.40 -34.99
N SER A 886 -33.85 -19.35 -35.93
CA SER A 886 -32.92 -20.48 -35.85
C SER A 886 -31.44 -20.10 -36.04
N MET A 887 -31.14 -19.02 -36.78
CA MET A 887 -29.77 -18.53 -36.98
C MET A 887 -29.25 -17.72 -35.80
N ASN A 888 -30.12 -17.14 -34.98
CA ASN A 888 -29.73 -16.38 -33.79
C ASN A 888 -29.40 -17.28 -32.58
N SER A 889 -29.70 -18.59 -32.66
CA SER A 889 -29.37 -19.60 -31.65
C SER A 889 -28.13 -20.41 -32.01
N SER A 890 -27.02 -19.74 -32.37
CA SER A 890 -25.79 -20.39 -32.87
C SER A 890 -24.85 -20.92 -31.77
N GLU A 891 -25.33 -21.20 -30.56
CA GLU A 891 -24.61 -22.05 -29.63
C GLU A 891 -25.05 -23.50 -29.82
N ALA A 892 -24.10 -24.43 -29.83
CA ALA A 892 -24.44 -25.84 -29.74
C ALA A 892 -25.17 -26.05 -28.41
N ALA A 893 -26.48 -26.34 -28.45
CA ALA A 893 -27.25 -26.66 -27.26
C ALA A 893 -26.47 -27.67 -26.41
N THR A 894 -26.28 -27.39 -25.13
CA THR A 894 -25.56 -28.28 -24.19
C THR A 894 -26.55 -28.96 -23.27
N TYR A 895 -26.17 -30.11 -22.72
CA TYR A 895 -26.98 -30.82 -21.75
C TYR A 895 -27.31 -29.94 -20.53
N GLU A 896 -26.31 -29.24 -19.99
CA GLU A 896 -26.47 -28.35 -18.84
C GLU A 896 -27.28 -27.10 -19.21
N GLY A 897 -27.03 -26.50 -20.37
CA GLY A 897 -27.81 -25.35 -20.87
C GLY A 897 -29.29 -25.69 -21.07
N ASN A 898 -29.61 -26.87 -21.60
CA ASN A 898 -30.98 -27.36 -21.69
C ASN A 898 -31.64 -27.49 -20.33
N LEU A 899 -30.96 -28.08 -19.33
CA LEU A 899 -31.51 -28.22 -17.99
C LEU A 899 -31.77 -26.87 -17.33
N THR A 900 -30.84 -25.92 -17.46
CA THR A 900 -31.00 -24.54 -16.95
C THR A 900 -32.19 -23.84 -17.63
N ASN A 901 -32.33 -23.94 -18.95
CA ASN A 901 -33.46 -23.36 -19.70
C ASN A 901 -34.82 -23.94 -19.32
N LEU A 902 -34.84 -25.21 -18.89
CA LEU A 902 -36.03 -25.88 -18.37
C LEU A 902 -36.32 -25.56 -16.91
N GLY A 903 -35.44 -24.80 -16.24
CA GLY A 903 -35.56 -24.41 -14.83
C GLY A 903 -35.09 -25.49 -13.85
N TYR A 904 -34.37 -26.52 -14.31
CA TYR A 904 -33.80 -27.55 -13.43
C TYR A 904 -32.54 -27.06 -12.73
N VAL A 905 -32.39 -27.40 -11.44
CA VAL A 905 -31.17 -27.17 -10.67
C VAL A 905 -30.75 -28.39 -9.89
N ASP A 906 -29.43 -28.62 -9.88
CA ASP A 906 -28.77 -29.51 -8.93
C ASP A 906 -28.40 -28.71 -7.67
N PHE A 907 -29.13 -28.91 -6.57
CA PHE A 907 -28.85 -28.22 -5.30
C PHE A 907 -27.50 -28.61 -4.69
N ASP A 908 -26.85 -29.69 -5.14
CA ASP A 908 -25.49 -30.02 -4.69
C ASP A 908 -24.43 -29.15 -5.37
N THR A 909 -24.76 -28.48 -6.48
CA THR A 909 -23.82 -27.73 -7.33
C THR A 909 -24.30 -26.28 -7.51
N PRO A 910 -23.98 -25.37 -6.57
CA PRO A 910 -24.34 -23.96 -6.71
C PRO A 910 -23.55 -23.28 -7.84
N THR A 911 -24.08 -22.18 -8.38
CA THR A 911 -23.39 -21.31 -9.35
C THR A 911 -22.64 -20.17 -8.67
N LEU A 912 -23.01 -19.81 -7.44
CA LEU A 912 -22.36 -18.80 -6.62
C LEU A 912 -22.46 -19.17 -5.13
N ILE A 913 -21.35 -19.04 -4.42
CA ILE A 913 -21.26 -19.13 -2.96
C ILE A 913 -20.87 -17.76 -2.42
N ASN A 914 -21.71 -17.18 -1.57
CA ASN A 914 -21.45 -15.94 -0.86
C ASN A 914 -21.17 -16.26 0.60
N ILE A 915 -19.97 -15.93 1.08
CA ILE A 915 -19.58 -16.10 2.48
C ILE A 915 -19.58 -14.72 3.13
N TYR A 916 -20.35 -14.54 4.21
CA TYR A 916 -20.46 -13.29 4.95
C TYR A 916 -19.65 -13.37 6.25
N PRO A 917 -18.43 -12.82 6.33
CA PRO A 917 -17.65 -12.80 7.55
C PRO A 917 -18.29 -11.90 8.63
N ILE A 918 -17.91 -12.12 9.89
CA ILE A 918 -18.38 -11.29 11.01
C ILE A 918 -17.71 -9.90 10.98
N ASP A 919 -16.40 -9.88 10.75
CA ASP A 919 -15.52 -8.70 10.68
C ASP A 919 -14.24 -9.03 9.87
N PHE A 920 -13.33 -8.08 9.71
CA PHE A 920 -12.12 -8.25 8.89
C PHE A 920 -11.13 -9.26 9.47
N GLU A 921 -11.03 -9.36 10.79
CA GLU A 921 -10.20 -10.38 11.45
C GLU A 921 -10.77 -11.79 11.17
N SER A 922 -12.09 -11.95 11.31
CA SER A 922 -12.79 -13.19 10.98
C SER A 922 -12.67 -13.51 9.49
N LYS A 923 -12.66 -12.50 8.63
CA LYS A 923 -12.44 -12.66 7.20
C LYS A 923 -11.04 -13.17 6.87
N GLU A 924 -9.98 -12.68 7.52
CA GLU A 924 -8.65 -13.27 7.37
C GLU A 924 -8.67 -14.76 7.75
N HIS A 925 -9.39 -15.13 8.80
CA HIS A 925 -9.57 -16.55 9.14
C HIS A 925 -10.31 -17.33 8.05
N VAL A 926 -11.37 -16.77 7.46
CA VAL A 926 -12.08 -17.37 6.32
C VAL A 926 -11.15 -17.56 5.12
N VAL A 927 -10.40 -16.53 4.75
CA VAL A 927 -9.40 -16.58 3.66
C VAL A 927 -8.38 -17.67 3.92
N ASN A 928 -7.81 -17.73 5.13
CA ASN A 928 -6.87 -18.79 5.50
C ASN A 928 -7.49 -20.19 5.40
N ILE A 929 -8.78 -20.37 5.67
CA ILE A 929 -9.49 -21.65 5.51
C ILE A 929 -9.63 -22.02 4.02
N LEU A 930 -9.94 -21.05 3.16
CA LEU A 930 -10.03 -21.25 1.71
C LEU A 930 -8.65 -21.54 1.09
N ASP A 931 -7.62 -20.80 1.49
CA ASP A 931 -6.24 -21.03 1.03
C ASP A 931 -5.69 -22.37 1.51
N ALA A 932 -6.05 -22.80 2.74
CA ALA A 932 -5.72 -24.13 3.24
C ALA A 932 -6.45 -25.24 2.46
N TYR A 933 -7.69 -24.99 2.03
CA TYR A 933 -8.41 -25.89 1.12
C TYR A 933 -7.69 -26.01 -0.23
N ASN A 934 -7.32 -24.88 -0.84
CA ASN A 934 -6.56 -24.84 -2.11
C ASN A 934 -5.23 -25.58 -1.98
N SER A 935 -4.45 -25.25 -0.95
CA SER A 935 -3.17 -25.92 -0.66
C SER A 935 -3.31 -27.43 -0.48
N ARG A 936 -4.42 -27.89 0.10
CA ARG A 936 -4.72 -29.32 0.24
C ARG A 936 -5.05 -29.96 -1.12
N MET A 937 -5.85 -29.30 -1.96
CA MET A 937 -6.21 -29.81 -3.28
C MET A 937 -4.99 -29.91 -4.20
N GLU A 938 -4.13 -28.90 -4.20
CA GLU A 938 -2.83 -28.92 -4.90
C GLU A 938 -1.94 -30.07 -4.39
N ALA A 939 -1.83 -30.25 -3.07
CA ALA A 939 -1.02 -31.32 -2.48
C ALA A 939 -1.56 -32.74 -2.80
N GLU A 940 -2.86 -32.87 -3.02
CA GLU A 940 -3.52 -34.10 -3.46
C GLU A 940 -3.51 -34.30 -4.99
N GLY A 941 -3.00 -33.32 -5.76
CA GLY A 941 -2.95 -33.34 -7.22
C GLY A 941 -4.31 -33.18 -7.88
N LYS A 942 -5.25 -32.49 -7.20
CA LYS A 942 -6.61 -32.19 -7.67
C LYS A 942 -6.71 -30.73 -8.09
N ASP A 943 -5.92 -30.34 -9.08
CA ASP A 943 -5.82 -28.94 -9.53
C ASP A 943 -7.17 -28.39 -9.99
N GLU A 944 -8.04 -29.25 -10.54
CA GLU A 944 -9.43 -28.96 -10.92
C GLU A 944 -10.38 -28.59 -9.76
N GLN A 945 -9.94 -28.77 -8.51
CA GLN A 945 -10.70 -28.42 -7.30
C GLN A 945 -10.16 -27.17 -6.59
N VAL A 946 -9.09 -26.56 -7.11
CA VAL A 946 -8.57 -25.29 -6.63
C VAL A 946 -9.57 -24.19 -7.00
N ILE A 947 -9.86 -23.31 -6.05
CA ILE A 947 -10.88 -22.27 -6.21
C ILE A 947 -10.26 -20.87 -6.27
N THR A 948 -10.87 -20.03 -7.09
CA THR A 948 -10.62 -18.59 -7.16
C THR A 948 -11.81 -17.84 -6.58
N TYR A 949 -11.55 -16.90 -5.66
CA TYR A 949 -12.58 -16.08 -5.01
C TYR A 949 -12.30 -14.59 -5.21
N THR A 950 -13.35 -13.77 -5.15
CA THR A 950 -13.25 -12.32 -5.29
C THR A 950 -13.45 -11.63 -3.95
N ASP A 951 -12.49 -10.79 -3.56
CA ASP A 951 -12.52 -9.99 -2.34
C ASP A 951 -12.42 -8.48 -2.61
N MET A 952 -13.52 -7.88 -3.06
CA MET A 952 -13.56 -6.47 -3.45
C MET A 952 -13.33 -5.52 -2.27
N VAL A 953 -13.90 -5.82 -1.11
CA VAL A 953 -13.79 -4.95 0.08
C VAL A 953 -12.44 -5.10 0.76
N GLY A 954 -11.83 -6.29 0.73
CA GLY A 954 -10.45 -6.47 1.20
C GLY A 954 -9.46 -5.67 0.39
N ALA A 955 -9.57 -5.71 -0.93
CA ALA A 955 -8.72 -4.92 -1.82
C ALA A 955 -8.85 -3.41 -1.55
N LEU A 956 -10.07 -2.90 -1.40
CA LEU A 956 -10.32 -1.48 -1.13
C LEU A 956 -9.86 -1.03 0.26
N MET A 957 -10.17 -1.81 1.30
CA MET A 957 -9.87 -1.45 2.68
C MET A 957 -8.40 -1.65 3.05
N SER A 958 -7.72 -2.62 2.43
CA SER A 958 -6.27 -2.80 2.60
C SER A 958 -5.50 -1.52 2.30
N SER A 959 -5.81 -0.85 1.18
CA SER A 959 -5.19 0.44 0.84
C SER A 959 -5.49 1.55 1.85
N VAL A 960 -6.70 1.59 2.44
CA VAL A 960 -7.06 2.58 3.45
C VAL A 960 -6.28 2.34 4.74
N THR A 961 -6.21 1.09 5.19
CA THR A 961 -5.45 0.68 6.38
C THR A 961 -3.96 0.99 6.22
N ASP A 962 -3.37 0.67 5.06
CA ASP A 962 -1.97 0.96 4.75
C ASP A 962 -1.65 2.46 4.80
N ILE A 963 -2.52 3.31 4.24
CA ILE A 963 -2.36 4.77 4.29
C ILE A 963 -2.36 5.26 5.74
N ILE A 964 -3.27 4.74 6.55
CA ILE A 964 -3.43 5.14 7.96
C ILE A 964 -2.24 4.67 8.80
N ASP A 965 -1.72 3.48 8.53
CA ASP A 965 -0.51 2.96 9.16
C ASP A 965 0.71 3.81 8.80
N ILE A 966 0.88 4.19 7.53
CA ILE A 966 1.95 5.10 7.10
C ILE A 966 1.86 6.45 7.84
N ILE A 967 0.67 7.05 7.90
CA ILE A 967 0.45 8.31 8.64
C ILE A 967 0.79 8.12 10.12
N SER A 968 0.36 7.02 10.72
CA SER A 968 0.62 6.69 12.13
C SER A 968 2.12 6.54 12.41
N TYR A 969 2.86 5.83 11.55
CA TYR A 969 4.32 5.68 11.69
C TYR A 969 5.07 7.00 11.54
N VAL A 970 4.67 7.85 10.58
CA VAL A 970 5.25 9.19 10.41
C VAL A 970 5.03 10.04 11.66
N LEU A 971 3.81 10.03 12.21
CA LEU A 971 3.48 10.76 13.44
C LEU A 971 4.28 10.22 14.64
N ILE A 972 4.39 8.90 14.80
CA ILE A 972 5.21 8.27 15.85
C ILE A 972 6.69 8.66 15.72
N ALA A 973 7.22 8.76 14.51
CA ALA A 973 8.60 9.20 14.26
C ALA A 973 8.85 10.64 14.73
N PHE A 974 7.94 11.58 14.40
CA PHE A 974 8.03 12.97 14.89
C PHE A 974 8.00 13.08 16.40
N VAL A 975 7.16 12.26 17.06
CA VAL A 975 7.09 12.26 18.51
C VAL A 975 8.34 11.66 19.14
N SER A 976 8.91 10.63 18.53
CA SER A 976 10.16 10.03 19.00
C SER A 976 11.30 11.06 19.02
N ILE A 977 11.40 11.91 18.00
CA ILE A 977 12.35 13.05 17.97
C ILE A 977 12.05 14.03 19.12
N SER A 978 10.77 14.37 19.32
CA SER A 978 10.33 15.28 20.39
C SER A 978 10.66 14.75 21.80
N LEU A 979 10.59 13.43 22.02
CA LEU A 979 10.98 12.79 23.28
C LEU A 979 12.49 12.89 23.51
N VAL A 980 13.31 12.69 22.48
CA VAL A 980 14.77 12.83 22.59
C VAL A 980 15.14 14.26 22.96
N VAL A 981 14.56 15.26 22.28
CA VAL A 981 14.77 16.68 22.61
C VAL A 981 14.35 16.99 24.04
N SER A 982 13.20 16.46 24.48
CA SER A 982 12.71 16.62 25.85
C SER A 982 13.70 16.03 26.88
N SER A 983 14.22 14.82 26.63
CA SER A 983 15.20 14.16 27.51
C SER A 983 16.51 14.96 27.64
N ILE A 984 17.03 15.50 26.54
CA ILE A 984 18.22 16.37 26.55
C ILE A 984 17.96 17.62 27.38
N MET A 985 16.80 18.27 27.18
CA MET A 985 16.40 19.47 27.94
C MET A 985 16.35 19.20 29.44
N ILE A 986 15.75 18.07 29.85
CA ILE A 986 15.71 17.63 31.24
C ILE A 986 17.12 17.41 31.80
N GLY A 987 18.02 16.79 31.02
CA GLY A 987 19.42 16.60 31.40
C GLY A 987 20.16 17.91 31.66
N VAL A 988 20.01 18.88 30.75
CA VAL A 988 20.63 20.22 30.89
C VAL A 988 20.08 20.96 32.12
N ILE A 989 18.77 20.94 32.34
CA ILE A 989 18.15 21.62 33.48
C ILE A 989 18.57 20.96 34.80
N THR A 990 18.61 19.63 34.84
CA THR A 990 19.07 18.88 36.03
C THR A 990 20.55 19.18 36.30
N TYR A 991 21.37 19.32 35.26
CA TYR A 991 22.77 19.73 35.39
C TYR A 991 22.92 21.13 35.99
N ILE A 992 22.14 22.11 35.54
CA ILE A 992 22.12 23.45 36.13
C ILE A 992 21.68 23.38 37.60
N SER A 993 20.68 22.55 37.93
CA SER A 993 20.24 22.30 39.32
C SER A 993 21.39 21.84 40.24
N VAL A 994 22.25 20.95 39.72
CA VAL A 994 23.41 20.45 40.45
C VAL A 994 24.45 21.56 40.69
N LEU A 995 24.75 22.36 39.67
CA LEU A 995 25.73 23.45 39.76
C LEU A 995 25.30 24.52 40.76
N GLU A 996 24.02 24.91 40.74
CA GLU A 996 23.48 25.90 41.68
C GLU A 996 23.53 25.44 43.14
N ARG A 997 23.68 24.13 43.40
CA ARG A 997 23.62 23.52 44.74
C ARG A 997 24.95 22.88 45.16
N GLN A 998 26.05 23.24 44.51
CA GLN A 998 27.36 22.64 44.78
C GLN A 998 27.78 22.79 46.25
N LYS A 999 27.55 23.94 46.87
CA LYS A 999 27.84 24.20 48.31
C LYS A 999 26.99 23.31 49.23
N GLU A 1000 25.71 23.11 48.92
CA GLU A 1000 24.81 22.22 49.70
C GLU A 1000 25.27 20.76 49.64
N ILE A 1001 25.70 20.30 48.45
CA ILE A 1001 26.28 18.97 48.26
C ILE A 1001 27.55 18.83 49.11
N GLY A 1002 28.41 19.85 49.11
CA GLY A 1002 29.63 19.90 49.94
C GLY A 1002 29.33 19.75 51.43
N ILE A 1003 28.33 20.46 51.94
CA ILE A 1003 27.88 20.37 53.34
C ILE A 1003 27.39 18.96 53.68
N LEU A 1004 26.51 18.38 52.85
CA LEU A 1004 25.98 17.03 53.07
C LEU A 1004 27.09 15.98 53.03
N ARG A 1005 28.02 16.07 52.08
CA ARG A 1005 29.18 15.17 51.98
C ARG A 1005 30.09 15.28 53.20
N ALA A 1006 30.27 16.48 53.73
CA ALA A 1006 31.09 16.72 54.91
C ALA A 1006 30.49 16.16 56.21
N ILE A 1007 29.16 16.19 56.34
CA ILE A 1007 28.42 15.58 57.45
C ILE A 1007 28.37 14.03 57.33
N GLY A 1008 28.86 13.46 56.21
CA GLY A 1008 28.96 12.01 56.02
C GLY A 1008 27.92 11.39 55.09
N ALA A 1009 27.24 12.20 54.26
CA ALA A 1009 26.40 11.66 53.19
C ALA A 1009 27.24 10.88 52.17
N SER A 1010 26.79 9.66 51.86
CA SER A 1010 27.45 8.85 50.84
C SER A 1010 27.20 9.38 49.43
N LYS A 1011 28.06 9.00 48.48
CA LYS A 1011 27.86 9.30 47.05
C LYS A 1011 26.49 8.81 46.56
N GLY A 1012 26.04 7.65 47.08
CA GLY A 1012 24.71 7.10 46.81
C GLY A 1012 23.58 7.98 47.35
N ASN A 1013 23.69 8.47 48.59
CA ASN A 1013 22.69 9.34 49.19
C ASN A 1013 22.54 10.66 48.40
N ILE A 1014 23.65 11.27 47.97
CA ILE A 1014 23.61 12.47 47.14
C ILE A 1014 22.93 12.19 45.80
N SER A 1015 23.30 11.10 45.11
CA SER A 1015 22.67 10.73 43.83
C SER A 1015 21.17 10.43 43.99
N GLN A 1016 20.73 9.84 45.11
CA GLN A 1016 19.32 9.54 45.36
C GLN A 1016 18.47 10.80 45.51
N VAL A 1017 18.99 11.86 46.12
CA VAL A 1017 18.27 13.14 46.22
C VAL A 1017 17.99 13.73 44.83
N PHE A 1018 19.00 13.75 43.95
CA PHE A 1018 18.80 14.25 42.58
C PHE A 1018 17.94 13.32 41.72
N ASN A 1019 18.10 12.00 41.85
CA ASN A 1019 17.21 11.04 41.17
C ASN A 1019 15.75 11.14 41.66
N ALA A 1020 15.53 11.46 42.94
CA ALA A 1020 14.20 11.72 43.46
C ALA A 1020 13.63 13.05 42.93
N GLU A 1021 14.48 14.06 42.69
CA GLU A 1021 14.08 15.32 42.03
C GLU A 1021 13.62 15.05 40.60
N THR A 1022 14.37 14.26 39.83
CA THR A 1022 14.00 13.91 38.45
C THR A 1022 12.76 13.02 38.39
N PHE A 1023 12.59 12.10 39.34
CA PHE A 1023 11.35 11.31 39.47
C PHE A 1023 10.11 12.19 39.66
N ILE A 1024 10.16 13.17 40.58
CA ILE A 1024 9.03 14.09 40.82
C ILE A 1024 8.74 14.91 39.57
N ILE A 1025 9.78 15.41 38.89
CA ILE A 1025 9.62 16.18 37.64
C ILE A 1025 8.96 15.31 36.56
N GLY A 1026 9.38 14.04 36.40
CA GLY A 1026 8.76 13.11 35.46
C GLY A 1026 7.32 12.79 35.76
N LEU A 1027 6.99 12.57 37.03
CA LEU A 1027 5.60 12.33 37.44
C LEU A 1027 4.73 13.56 37.14
N CYS A 1028 5.21 14.76 37.47
CA CYS A 1028 4.52 16.01 37.16
C CYS A 1028 4.38 16.23 35.65
N ALA A 1029 5.42 15.97 34.86
CA ALA A 1029 5.41 16.12 33.41
C ALA A 1029 4.43 15.14 32.75
N GLY A 1030 4.42 13.88 33.18
CA GLY A 1030 3.48 12.87 32.69
C GLY A 1030 2.03 13.23 33.00
N LEU A 1031 1.72 13.53 34.27
CA LEU A 1031 0.36 13.93 34.68
C LEU A 1031 -0.11 15.21 33.99
N MET A 1032 0.79 16.20 33.85
CA MET A 1032 0.50 17.43 33.12
C MET A 1032 0.26 17.14 31.64
N GLY A 1033 1.05 16.26 31.03
CA GLY A 1033 0.89 15.88 29.63
C GLY A 1033 -0.48 15.25 29.38
N ILE A 1034 -0.87 14.26 30.17
CA ILE A 1034 -2.20 13.64 30.07
C ILE A 1034 -3.32 14.66 30.31
N GLY A 1035 -3.21 15.48 31.37
CA GLY A 1035 -4.23 16.48 31.68
C GLY A 1035 -4.40 17.52 30.56
N VAL A 1036 -3.31 17.98 29.96
CA VAL A 1036 -3.33 18.92 28.82
C VAL A 1036 -3.89 18.23 27.57
N SER A 1037 -3.51 17.00 27.28
CA SER A 1037 -4.06 16.25 26.15
C SER A 1037 -5.58 16.08 26.28
N LEU A 1038 -6.08 15.68 27.45
CA LEU A 1038 -7.53 15.56 27.70
C LEU A 1038 -8.25 16.91 27.51
N LEU A 1039 -7.63 18.03 27.89
CA LEU A 1039 -8.18 19.37 27.64
C LEU A 1039 -8.18 19.74 26.16
N ILE A 1040 -7.15 19.35 25.39
CA ILE A 1040 -7.04 19.60 23.95
C ILE A 1040 -8.05 18.73 23.18
N LEU A 1041 -8.35 17.52 23.64
CA LEU A 1041 -9.33 16.64 23.00
C LEU A 1041 -10.74 17.25 22.95
N ILE A 1042 -11.11 18.15 23.86
CA ILE A 1042 -12.44 18.80 23.84
C ILE A 1042 -12.64 19.66 22.59
N PRO A 1043 -11.84 20.72 22.34
CA PRO A 1043 -11.92 21.47 21.10
C PRO A 1043 -11.44 20.66 19.89
N GLY A 1044 -10.55 19.67 20.10
CA GLY A 1044 -10.07 18.75 19.06
C GLY A 1044 -11.21 17.93 18.46
N ASN A 1045 -12.02 17.26 19.30
CA ASN A 1045 -13.17 16.49 18.85
C ASN A 1045 -14.23 17.40 18.21
N ALA A 1046 -14.48 18.59 18.76
CA ALA A 1046 -15.38 19.55 18.13
C ALA A 1046 -14.94 19.92 16.70
N LEU A 1047 -13.64 20.08 16.47
CA LEU A 1047 -13.08 20.33 15.14
C LEU A 1047 -13.20 19.09 14.23
N ILE A 1048 -12.90 17.90 14.77
CA ILE A 1048 -13.03 16.63 14.03
C ILE A 1048 -14.47 16.46 13.55
N HIS A 1049 -15.47 16.61 14.41
CA HIS A 1049 -16.88 16.51 14.02
C HIS A 1049 -17.30 17.54 12.96
N HIS A 1050 -16.78 18.78 13.05
CA HIS A 1050 -17.07 19.80 12.04
C HIS A 1050 -16.42 19.49 10.69
N LEU A 1051 -15.21 18.91 10.67
CA LEU A 1051 -14.51 18.57 9.43
C LEU A 1051 -15.04 17.28 8.80
N ALA A 1052 -15.38 16.29 9.63
CA ALA A 1052 -15.91 15.00 9.19
C ALA A 1052 -17.39 15.07 8.79
N GLY A 1053 -18.14 16.04 9.30
CA GLY A 1053 -19.59 16.13 9.07
C GLY A 1053 -20.41 15.07 9.82
N THR A 1054 -19.76 14.22 10.62
CA THR A 1054 -20.37 13.14 11.41
C THR A 1054 -19.84 13.11 12.84
N ASN A 1055 -20.59 12.47 13.76
CA ASN A 1055 -20.20 12.31 15.16
C ASN A 1055 -19.45 11.00 15.45
N ASP A 1056 -19.23 10.18 14.43
CA ASP A 1056 -18.75 8.79 14.60
C ASP A 1056 -17.25 8.71 14.87
N ILE A 1057 -16.49 9.74 14.45
CA ILE A 1057 -15.04 9.83 14.71
C ILE A 1057 -14.79 10.69 15.94
N SER A 1058 -14.44 10.06 17.05
CA SER A 1058 -14.07 10.74 18.31
C SER A 1058 -12.68 10.32 18.77
N ALA A 1059 -11.75 11.28 18.90
CA ALA A 1059 -10.44 10.99 19.49
C ALA A 1059 -10.58 10.80 21.00
N VAL A 1060 -10.17 9.63 21.49
CA VAL A 1060 -10.30 9.25 22.90
C VAL A 1060 -9.00 8.63 23.37
N LEU A 1061 -8.47 9.13 24.49
CA LEU A 1061 -7.30 8.54 25.12
C LEU A 1061 -7.73 7.40 26.06
N PRO A 1062 -7.35 6.13 25.79
CA PRO A 1062 -7.72 5.04 26.68
C PRO A 1062 -6.93 5.11 27.99
N ALA A 1063 -7.54 4.66 29.09
CA ALA A 1063 -6.98 4.81 30.44
C ALA A 1063 -5.65 4.07 30.63
N LEU A 1064 -5.49 2.88 30.03
CA LEU A 1064 -4.28 2.08 30.15
C LEU A 1064 -3.07 2.73 29.44
N PRO A 1065 -3.14 3.11 28.14
CA PRO A 1065 -2.12 3.94 27.49
C PRO A 1065 -1.77 5.21 28.26
N ALA A 1066 -2.75 5.91 28.84
CA ALA A 1066 -2.49 7.11 29.64
C ALA A 1066 -1.58 6.82 30.85
N VAL A 1067 -1.81 5.71 31.57
CA VAL A 1067 -0.96 5.28 32.69
C VAL A 1067 0.44 4.88 32.21
N ILE A 1068 0.53 4.17 31.09
CA ILE A 1068 1.81 3.78 30.48
C ILE A 1068 2.64 5.02 30.10
N LEU A 1069 2.02 6.05 29.54
CA LEU A 1069 2.68 7.31 29.19
C LEU A 1069 3.23 8.06 30.40
N VAL A 1070 2.51 8.06 31.53
CA VAL A 1070 3.02 8.63 32.79
C VAL A 1070 4.24 7.85 33.27
N ALA A 1071 4.20 6.52 33.23
CA ALA A 1071 5.35 5.68 33.59
C ALA A 1071 6.55 5.93 32.65
N LEU A 1072 6.31 6.03 31.34
CA LEU A 1072 7.32 6.33 30.34
C LEU A 1072 7.99 7.69 30.59
N SER A 1073 7.21 8.72 30.97
CA SER A 1073 7.73 10.05 31.32
C SER A 1073 8.68 10.00 32.52
N VAL A 1074 8.34 9.23 33.56
CA VAL A 1074 9.20 9.00 34.73
C VAL A 1074 10.50 8.28 34.34
N VAL A 1075 10.42 7.26 33.49
CA VAL A 1075 11.60 6.52 33.04
C VAL A 1075 12.54 7.42 32.22
N LEU A 1076 12.00 8.17 31.26
CA LEU A 1076 12.77 9.10 30.42
C LEU A 1076 13.48 10.19 31.24
N THR A 1077 12.77 10.80 32.18
CA THR A 1077 13.33 11.83 33.07
C THR A 1077 14.40 11.27 34.01
N LEU A 1078 14.21 10.05 34.52
CA LEU A 1078 15.23 9.36 35.30
C LEU A 1078 16.49 9.11 34.46
N ILE A 1079 16.35 8.61 33.23
CA ILE A 1079 17.48 8.36 32.31
C ILE A 1079 18.26 9.65 32.04
N GLY A 1080 17.58 10.74 31.69
CA GLY A 1080 18.22 12.05 31.49
C GLY A 1080 18.88 12.60 32.76
N GLY A 1081 18.35 12.24 33.93
CA GLY A 1081 18.86 12.63 35.25
C GLY A 1081 20.08 11.86 35.77
N ILE A 1082 20.37 10.66 35.25
CA ILE A 1082 21.43 9.80 35.79
C ILE A 1082 22.81 10.45 35.67
N ILE A 1083 23.12 11.06 34.52
CA ILE A 1083 24.45 11.64 34.26
C ILE A 1083 24.73 12.82 35.20
N PRO A 1084 23.86 13.86 35.28
CA PRO A 1084 24.03 14.96 36.23
C PRO A 1084 24.11 14.49 37.68
N SER A 1085 23.24 13.57 38.10
CA SER A 1085 23.19 13.06 39.47
C SER A 1085 24.48 12.33 39.87
N ARG A 1086 25.05 11.54 38.94
CA ARG A 1086 26.35 10.89 39.12
C ARG A 1086 27.50 11.89 39.22
N LYS A 1087 27.45 12.98 38.45
CA LYS A 1087 28.46 14.04 38.53
C LYS A 1087 28.38 14.76 39.88
N ALA A 1088 27.17 15.11 40.32
CA ALA A 1088 26.90 15.73 41.63
C ALA A 1088 27.48 14.89 42.79
N ALA A 1089 27.27 13.58 42.75
CA ALA A 1089 27.76 12.65 43.76
C ALA A 1089 29.29 12.56 43.84
N LYS A 1090 30.01 12.93 42.77
CA LYS A 1090 31.48 12.88 42.71
C LYS A 1090 32.16 14.20 43.10
N SER A 1091 31.39 15.24 43.43
CA SER A 1091 31.97 16.53 43.85
C SER A 1091 32.79 16.40 45.12
N ASP A 1092 33.97 17.02 45.12
CA ASP A 1092 34.87 17.09 46.28
C ASP A 1092 34.28 18.05 47.33
N PRO A 1093 34.03 17.58 48.58
CA PRO A 1093 33.48 18.43 49.64
C PRO A 1093 34.37 19.64 49.96
N VAL A 1094 35.70 19.52 49.91
CA VAL A 1094 36.60 20.64 50.24
C VAL A 1094 36.55 21.69 49.14
N ALA A 1095 36.59 21.27 47.88
CA ALA A 1095 36.44 22.19 46.76
C ALA A 1095 35.06 22.86 46.74
N ALA A 1096 33.99 22.13 47.03
CA ALA A 1096 32.61 22.64 47.07
C ALA A 1096 32.34 23.60 48.24
N LEU A 1097 33.07 23.47 49.35
CA LEU A 1097 32.97 24.38 50.50
C LEU A 1097 33.87 25.62 50.35
N ARG A 1098 34.91 25.55 49.50
CA ARG A 1098 35.82 26.66 49.17
C ARG A 1098 35.37 27.50 47.97
N SER A 1099 34.49 26.96 47.12
CA SER A 1099 33.99 27.67 45.94
C SER A 1099 33.00 28.77 46.34
N GLU A 1100 33.47 30.01 46.30
CA GLU A 1100 32.70 31.23 46.03
C GLU A 1100 33.41 32.01 44.92
#